data_AF-J4I957-F1
#
_entry.id   AF-J4I957-F1
#
_cell.length_a   1.000
_cell.length_b   1.000
_cell.length_c   1.000
_cell.angle_alpha   90.00
_cell.angle_beta   90.00
_cell.angle_gamma   90.00
#
_symmetry.space_group_name_H-M   'P 1'
#
loop_
_entity.id
_entity.type
_entity.pdbx_description
1 polymer ?
#
loop_
_entity_poly.entity_id
_entity_poly.type
_entity_poly.pdbx_seq_one_letter_code
_entity_poly.pdbx_strand_id
1 'polypeptide(L)'
;MMHCKTKAQELNGALRAAIAAKNPAELTRLLKSIREDLQWAYVFNEAVILAETVMLVGEAFPSDEGIRTLVEMVKKTLTSMILPLEKISQEWWTEPAQPASPSITLIFRDTTSSFQPLRVNDNWDTIPVETNLDEDFRIAFLRFRVRANKRHRHPLLPSLDFDIVVPSQVLEGVASESETTLLSSENAGKHSVRSMLDQLKLDTARVEFTISYVRSDHRNILSKKTPAQSTPPWRRLLPDWFITTPSSWISPIPPSAFSTSVSDTPEPTTPAYKFTNYYPVPLLKYTGTGKDILPDISSPPIVASHIYVPLDTHVSPYGTNTLLAGELSNDLAQLVPDEDRLPFPLADEQAQSLLGRVVQYSIVPLQSHTERPKKKARSQVLTEFVTAVWGYDPSTRMLHCLHPAGFLSTSFIIDVSKTGSHSISAPSTTDAYGVGTKFAHWIGLVSIPEDKLARARRDKNERATSAGQDPIVSPEIQPVPDPLLVIKTLEALVGEMNSSDDARVFKVAESTDILMLGDVQLSKDGLDFELSITSLKPGRWHVSEVSETEVLLTWIDPISEQHVHSQGERHAAVQTNEWEELGSFSVDGGVAGAFLASAFEDGGALHGVGGDVDSAVMLETLMDHLLDSDSRVLAVPGGAVFSGDDGGYRVEGRRDADGSGELVAIKVR
;
A
#
# COMPACT_ATOMS: atom_id res chain seq x y z
N MET A 1 -24.39 -16.70 -23.53
CA MET A 1 -23.40 -16.97 -22.47
C MET A 1 -22.55 -18.21 -22.76
N MET A 2 -23.14 -19.38 -23.03
CA MET A 2 -22.41 -20.62 -23.34
C MET A 2 -21.45 -20.49 -24.55
N HIS A 3 -21.88 -19.82 -25.63
CA HIS A 3 -21.06 -19.61 -26.84
C HIS A 3 -19.77 -18.80 -26.58
N CYS A 4 -19.85 -17.76 -25.73
CA CYS A 4 -18.69 -16.92 -25.39
C CYS A 4 -17.66 -17.69 -24.53
N LYS A 5 -18.10 -18.58 -23.64
CA LYS A 5 -17.22 -19.43 -22.83
C LYS A 5 -16.41 -20.39 -23.70
N THR A 6 -17.07 -21.08 -24.62
CA THR A 6 -16.41 -22.01 -25.55
C THR A 6 -15.38 -21.28 -26.41
N LYS A 7 -15.74 -20.13 -26.97
CA LYS A 7 -14.83 -19.30 -27.77
C LYS A 7 -13.61 -18.82 -26.98
N ALA A 8 -13.80 -18.42 -25.71
CA ALA A 8 -12.68 -18.06 -24.85
C ALA A 8 -11.72 -19.26 -24.64
N GLN A 9 -12.26 -20.45 -24.37
CA GLN A 9 -11.46 -21.68 -24.20
C GLN A 9 -10.65 -22.03 -25.45
N GLU A 10 -11.26 -21.92 -26.62
CA GLU A 10 -10.59 -22.13 -27.91
C GLU A 10 -9.45 -21.13 -28.12
N LEU A 11 -9.70 -19.84 -27.89
CA LEU A 11 -8.69 -18.79 -28.03
C LEU A 11 -7.53 -18.94 -27.03
N ASN A 12 -7.81 -19.38 -25.81
CA ASN A 12 -6.77 -19.66 -24.82
C ASN A 12 -5.88 -20.86 -25.22
N GLY A 13 -6.49 -21.94 -25.70
CA GLY A 13 -5.76 -23.08 -26.24
C GLY A 13 -4.88 -22.68 -27.43
N ALA A 14 -5.43 -21.89 -28.36
CA ALA A 14 -4.72 -21.37 -29.53
C ALA A 14 -3.56 -20.45 -29.14
N LEU A 15 -3.76 -19.56 -28.17
CA LEU A 15 -2.71 -18.68 -27.63
C LEU A 15 -1.55 -19.48 -27.06
N ARG A 16 -1.83 -20.47 -26.20
CA ARG A 16 -0.79 -21.32 -25.61
C ARG A 16 -0.01 -22.09 -26.66
N ALA A 17 -0.71 -22.60 -27.68
CA ALA A 17 -0.06 -23.26 -28.82
C ALA A 17 0.83 -22.29 -29.61
N ALA A 18 0.38 -21.05 -29.85
CA ALA A 18 1.15 -20.02 -30.56
C ALA A 18 2.37 -19.53 -29.77
N ILE A 19 2.26 -19.41 -28.44
CA ILE A 19 3.40 -19.14 -27.53
C ILE A 19 4.44 -20.26 -27.67
N ALA A 20 4.02 -21.52 -27.56
CA ALA A 20 4.91 -22.67 -27.67
C ALA A 20 5.59 -22.76 -29.05
N ALA A 21 4.86 -22.44 -30.11
CA ALA A 21 5.38 -22.41 -31.48
C ALA A 21 6.22 -21.17 -31.80
N LYS A 22 6.34 -20.22 -30.87
CA LYS A 22 6.98 -18.91 -31.03
C LYS A 22 6.51 -18.16 -32.31
N ASN A 23 5.21 -18.14 -32.57
CA ASN A 23 4.65 -17.58 -33.81
C ASN A 23 4.05 -16.16 -33.60
N PRO A 24 4.79 -15.08 -33.87
CA PRO A 24 4.34 -13.70 -33.57
C PRO A 24 3.14 -13.25 -34.41
N ALA A 25 3.02 -13.72 -35.65
CA ALA A 25 1.91 -13.38 -36.53
C ALA A 25 0.58 -13.96 -36.02
N GLU A 26 0.63 -15.23 -35.56
CA GLU A 26 -0.54 -15.88 -35.00
C GLU A 26 -0.93 -15.28 -33.64
N LEU A 27 0.05 -14.94 -32.79
CA LEU A 27 -0.20 -14.23 -31.53
C LEU A 27 -0.87 -12.88 -31.77
N THR A 28 -0.39 -12.10 -32.72
CA THR A 28 -1.00 -10.82 -33.12
C THR A 28 -2.45 -11.01 -33.56
N ARG A 29 -2.72 -12.03 -34.39
CA ARG A 29 -4.08 -12.34 -34.86
C ARG A 29 -5.01 -12.74 -33.70
N LEU A 30 -4.53 -13.60 -32.81
CA LEU A 30 -5.28 -14.08 -31.65
C LEU A 30 -5.56 -12.95 -30.65
N LEU A 31 -4.57 -12.10 -30.33
CA LEU A 31 -4.75 -10.94 -29.44
C LEU A 31 -5.76 -9.94 -30.00
N LYS A 32 -5.76 -9.70 -31.32
CA LYS A 32 -6.80 -8.89 -31.98
C LYS A 32 -8.18 -9.53 -31.89
N SER A 33 -8.31 -10.82 -32.19
CA SER A 33 -9.59 -11.55 -32.08
C SER A 33 -10.13 -11.56 -30.64
N ILE A 34 -9.24 -11.67 -29.65
CA ILE A 34 -9.55 -11.53 -28.22
C ILE A 34 -10.08 -10.12 -27.94
N ARG A 35 -9.39 -9.08 -28.40
CA ARG A 35 -9.84 -7.70 -28.21
C ARG A 35 -11.18 -7.39 -28.88
N GLU A 36 -11.39 -7.87 -30.10
CA GLU A 36 -12.48 -7.44 -30.99
C GLU A 36 -13.70 -8.37 -30.93
N ASP A 37 -13.49 -9.69 -30.91
CA ASP A 37 -14.55 -10.66 -31.16
C ASP A 37 -15.10 -11.33 -29.90
N LEU A 38 -14.46 -11.11 -28.75
CA LEU A 38 -14.99 -11.55 -27.47
C LEU A 38 -15.85 -10.44 -26.89
N GLN A 39 -17.17 -10.68 -26.85
CA GLN A 39 -18.02 -9.98 -25.90
C GLN A 39 -17.66 -10.46 -24.50
N TRP A 40 -16.69 -9.76 -23.91
CA TRP A 40 -16.18 -10.06 -22.59
C TRP A 40 -17.29 -9.88 -21.56
N ALA A 41 -17.72 -11.00 -20.98
CA ALA A 41 -18.20 -11.02 -19.62
C ALA A 41 -17.06 -11.54 -18.75
N TYR A 42 -16.82 -10.89 -17.62
CA TYR A 42 -15.74 -11.22 -16.68
C TYR A 42 -15.67 -12.70 -16.28
N VAL A 43 -16.82 -13.39 -16.26
CA VAL A 43 -16.97 -14.83 -16.01
C VAL A 43 -16.11 -15.69 -16.95
N PHE A 44 -15.81 -15.20 -18.17
CA PHE A 44 -15.02 -15.94 -19.16
C PHE A 44 -13.51 -15.81 -18.96
N ASN A 45 -13.03 -14.73 -18.36
CA ASN A 45 -11.59 -14.51 -18.17
C ASN A 45 -10.99 -15.55 -17.18
N GLU A 46 -11.73 -15.89 -16.13
CA GLU A 46 -11.25 -16.82 -15.10
C GLU A 46 -11.58 -18.29 -15.35
N ALA A 47 -12.71 -18.58 -16.00
CA ALA A 47 -13.02 -19.97 -16.37
C ALA A 47 -11.98 -20.57 -17.35
N VAL A 48 -11.16 -19.70 -17.94
CA VAL A 48 -10.26 -20.04 -19.04
C VAL A 48 -8.80 -19.64 -18.74
N ILE A 49 -8.54 -18.81 -17.73
CA ILE A 49 -7.19 -18.31 -17.41
C ILE A 49 -6.60 -17.51 -18.59
N LEU A 50 -7.47 -16.79 -19.32
CA LEU A 50 -7.09 -16.15 -20.57
C LEU A 50 -6.21 -14.92 -20.33
N ALA A 51 -6.47 -14.13 -19.29
CA ALA A 51 -5.61 -13.00 -18.91
C ALA A 51 -4.17 -13.41 -18.57
N GLU A 52 -3.97 -14.47 -17.78
CA GLU A 52 -2.62 -14.95 -17.47
C GLU A 52 -1.91 -15.43 -18.75
N THR A 53 -2.62 -16.16 -19.62
CA THR A 53 -2.05 -16.56 -20.91
C THR A 53 -1.68 -15.33 -21.77
N VAL A 54 -2.48 -14.25 -21.75
CA VAL A 54 -2.14 -12.99 -22.44
C VAL A 54 -0.88 -12.35 -21.85
N MET A 55 -0.71 -12.36 -20.52
CA MET A 55 0.53 -11.86 -19.88
C MET A 55 1.75 -12.68 -20.29
N LEU A 56 1.62 -14.01 -20.34
CA LEU A 56 2.69 -14.91 -20.81
C LEU A 56 3.12 -14.61 -22.26
N VAL A 57 2.24 -14.05 -23.10
CA VAL A 57 2.64 -13.59 -24.44
C VAL A 57 3.64 -12.44 -24.36
N GLY A 58 3.41 -11.46 -23.49
CA GLY A 58 4.33 -10.33 -23.30
C GLY A 58 5.69 -10.78 -22.78
N GLU A 59 5.71 -11.72 -21.84
CA GLU A 59 6.94 -12.30 -21.30
C GLU A 59 7.70 -13.15 -22.32
N ALA A 60 7.00 -13.88 -23.19
CA ALA A 60 7.61 -14.71 -24.23
C ALA A 60 8.21 -13.90 -25.39
N PHE A 61 7.77 -12.65 -25.58
CA PHE A 61 8.19 -11.77 -26.67
C PHE A 61 8.53 -10.36 -26.18
N PRO A 62 9.51 -10.20 -25.27
CA PRO A 62 9.78 -8.91 -24.62
C PRO A 62 10.32 -7.84 -25.58
N SER A 63 10.87 -8.23 -26.72
CA SER A 63 11.45 -7.33 -27.73
C SER A 63 10.48 -6.94 -28.85
N ASP A 64 9.28 -7.54 -28.92
CA ASP A 64 8.30 -7.24 -29.96
C ASP A 64 7.31 -6.16 -29.47
N GLU A 65 7.58 -4.91 -29.85
CA GLU A 65 6.80 -3.76 -29.40
C GLU A 65 5.33 -3.82 -29.84
N GLY A 66 5.05 -4.44 -31.00
CA GLY A 66 3.70 -4.59 -31.53
C GLY A 66 2.88 -5.57 -30.69
N ILE A 67 3.48 -6.69 -30.32
CA ILE A 67 2.87 -7.67 -29.40
C ILE A 67 2.70 -7.05 -28.01
N ARG A 68 3.72 -6.37 -27.48
CA ARG A 68 3.65 -5.71 -26.16
C ARG A 68 2.52 -4.70 -26.09
N THR A 69 2.39 -3.85 -27.11
CA THR A 69 1.30 -2.89 -27.24
C THR A 69 -0.07 -3.60 -27.25
N LEU A 70 -0.22 -4.67 -28.04
CA LEU A 70 -1.48 -5.42 -28.10
C LEU A 70 -1.81 -6.11 -26.77
N VAL A 71 -0.82 -6.66 -26.07
CA VAL A 71 -0.99 -7.25 -24.73
C VAL A 71 -1.51 -6.20 -23.76
N GLU A 72 -0.91 -5.01 -23.72
CA GLU A 72 -1.38 -3.92 -22.85
C GLU A 72 -2.76 -3.40 -23.24
N MET A 73 -3.09 -3.34 -24.53
CA MET A 73 -4.44 -2.99 -24.98
C MET A 73 -5.48 -4.03 -24.55
N VAL A 74 -5.19 -5.32 -24.74
CA VAL A 74 -6.06 -6.42 -24.31
C VAL A 74 -6.20 -6.39 -22.79
N LYS A 75 -5.11 -6.20 -22.04
CA LYS A 75 -5.12 -6.07 -20.58
C LYS A 75 -5.96 -4.88 -20.13
N LYS A 76 -5.83 -3.72 -20.78
CA LYS A 76 -6.66 -2.53 -20.50
C LYS A 76 -8.13 -2.83 -20.76
N THR A 77 -8.47 -3.51 -21.85
CA THR A 77 -9.84 -3.96 -22.15
C THR A 77 -10.35 -4.97 -21.10
N LEU A 78 -9.53 -5.95 -20.72
CA LEU A 78 -9.87 -6.94 -19.69
C LEU A 78 -10.10 -6.28 -18.33
N THR A 79 -9.32 -5.24 -18.01
CA THR A 79 -9.38 -4.51 -16.73
C THR A 79 -10.55 -3.52 -16.71
N SER A 80 -10.83 -2.83 -17.83
CA SER A 80 -11.95 -1.89 -17.94
C SER A 80 -13.33 -2.57 -17.98
N MET A 81 -13.36 -3.88 -18.22
CA MET A 81 -14.57 -4.71 -18.22
C MET A 81 -14.79 -5.45 -16.90
N ILE A 82 -13.90 -5.29 -15.92
CA ILE A 82 -14.23 -5.56 -14.52
C ILE A 82 -15.32 -4.57 -14.17
N LEU A 83 -16.54 -5.08 -13.91
CA LEU A 83 -17.63 -4.24 -13.40
C LEU A 83 -17.06 -3.42 -12.22
N PRO A 84 -17.31 -2.10 -12.16
CA PRO A 84 -16.92 -1.32 -11.01
C PRO A 84 -17.32 -2.05 -9.73
N LEU A 85 -16.44 -2.10 -8.74
CA LEU A 85 -16.69 -2.80 -7.47
C LEU A 85 -18.05 -2.43 -6.88
N GLU A 86 -18.47 -1.18 -7.05
CA GLU A 86 -19.75 -0.64 -6.64
C GLU A 86 -20.91 -1.38 -7.30
N LYS A 87 -20.81 -1.67 -8.60
CA LYS A 87 -21.83 -2.39 -9.36
C LYS A 87 -21.86 -3.88 -8.98
N ILE A 88 -20.70 -4.51 -8.79
CA ILE A 88 -20.62 -5.90 -8.29
C ILE A 88 -21.27 -6.01 -6.91
N SER A 89 -20.90 -5.09 -6.00
CA SER A 89 -21.47 -5.01 -4.66
C SER A 89 -22.99 -4.79 -4.72
N GLN A 90 -23.45 -3.88 -5.58
CA GLN A 90 -24.88 -3.66 -5.79
C GLN A 90 -25.59 -4.95 -6.26
N GLU A 91 -25.03 -5.68 -7.22
CA GLU A 91 -25.61 -6.95 -7.71
C GLU A 91 -25.62 -8.07 -6.64
N TRP A 92 -24.65 -8.08 -5.73
CA TRP A 92 -24.60 -9.06 -4.65
C TRP A 92 -25.61 -8.79 -3.54
N TRP A 93 -25.85 -7.52 -3.23
CA TRP A 93 -26.58 -7.10 -2.03
C TRP A 93 -27.97 -6.52 -2.31
N THR A 94 -28.33 -6.29 -3.57
CA THR A 94 -29.69 -5.84 -3.94
C THR A 94 -30.66 -7.00 -3.81
N GLU A 95 -31.51 -6.93 -2.78
CA GLU A 95 -32.61 -7.85 -2.60
C GLU A 95 -33.75 -7.51 -3.58
N PRO A 96 -34.21 -8.46 -4.41
CA PRO A 96 -35.40 -8.24 -5.23
C PRO A 96 -36.63 -7.89 -4.38
N ALA A 97 -37.53 -7.05 -4.92
CA ALA A 97 -38.77 -6.72 -4.24
C ALA A 97 -39.59 -7.97 -3.92
N GLN A 98 -40.24 -8.00 -2.75
CA GLN A 98 -41.22 -9.04 -2.43
C GLN A 98 -42.45 -8.90 -3.34
N PRO A 99 -43.13 -10.01 -3.66
CA PRO A 99 -44.40 -9.93 -4.36
C PRO A 99 -45.44 -9.20 -3.50
N ALA A 100 -46.31 -8.40 -4.13
CA ALA A 100 -47.33 -7.63 -3.41
C ALA A 100 -48.31 -8.50 -2.60
N SER A 101 -48.57 -9.72 -3.07
CA SER A 101 -49.41 -10.71 -2.40
C SER A 101 -48.70 -12.07 -2.49
N PRO A 102 -47.82 -12.43 -1.53
CA PRO A 102 -47.18 -13.74 -1.50
C PRO A 102 -48.21 -14.83 -1.21
N SER A 103 -48.16 -15.93 -1.96
CA SER A 103 -49.05 -17.08 -1.77
C SER A 103 -48.42 -18.20 -0.95
N ILE A 104 -47.08 -18.25 -0.89
CA ILE A 104 -46.33 -19.29 -0.18
C ILE A 104 -45.03 -18.73 0.44
N THR A 105 -44.42 -19.51 1.33
CA THR A 105 -43.12 -19.25 1.95
C THR A 105 -42.15 -20.42 1.70
N LEU A 106 -40.96 -20.12 1.19
CA LEU A 106 -39.85 -21.06 1.05
C LEU A 106 -38.91 -20.90 2.25
N ILE A 107 -38.68 -21.98 2.99
CA ILE A 107 -37.78 -22.06 4.14
C ILE A 107 -36.49 -22.72 3.69
N PHE A 108 -35.45 -21.94 3.49
CA PHE A 108 -34.13 -22.45 3.10
C PHE A 108 -33.40 -22.99 4.33
N ARG A 109 -33.03 -24.27 4.30
CA ARG A 109 -32.32 -24.96 5.38
C ARG A 109 -30.92 -25.36 4.91
N ASP A 110 -29.92 -24.92 5.67
CA ASP A 110 -28.54 -25.33 5.44
C ASP A 110 -28.36 -26.81 5.80
N THR A 111 -27.80 -27.58 4.88
CA THR A 111 -27.45 -28.99 5.08
C THR A 111 -25.97 -29.27 4.78
N THR A 112 -25.16 -28.21 4.68
CA THR A 112 -23.75 -28.28 4.30
C THR A 112 -22.95 -29.24 5.19
N SER A 113 -23.13 -29.18 6.51
CA SER A 113 -22.42 -30.06 7.47
C SER A 113 -22.75 -31.55 7.30
N SER A 114 -23.95 -31.87 6.81
CA SER A 114 -24.42 -33.24 6.57
C SER A 114 -24.00 -33.79 5.21
N PHE A 115 -23.52 -32.94 4.29
CA PHE A 115 -23.17 -33.35 2.92
C PHE A 115 -21.68 -33.77 2.86
N GLN A 116 -21.44 -35.08 2.67
CA GLN A 116 -20.19 -35.77 3.04
C GLN A 116 -18.84 -35.36 2.40
N PRO A 117 -18.73 -34.57 1.30
CA PRO A 117 -17.40 -34.03 0.93
C PRO A 117 -17.03 -32.74 1.67
N LEU A 118 -17.97 -32.04 2.31
CA LEU A 118 -17.76 -30.70 2.87
C LEU A 118 -17.94 -30.75 4.39
N ARG A 119 -16.86 -31.05 5.13
CA ARG A 119 -16.90 -31.12 6.59
C ARG A 119 -16.88 -29.72 7.23
N VAL A 120 -17.97 -28.99 7.05
CA VAL A 120 -18.20 -27.67 7.63
C VAL A 120 -18.86 -27.85 8.99
N ASN A 121 -18.25 -27.34 10.06
CA ASN A 121 -18.80 -27.40 11.43
C ASN A 121 -19.76 -26.24 11.77
N ASP A 122 -19.96 -25.32 10.82
CA ASP A 122 -20.89 -24.19 10.91
C ASP A 122 -22.22 -24.55 10.24
N ASN A 123 -23.34 -24.34 10.93
CA ASN A 123 -24.69 -24.52 10.41
C ASN A 123 -25.43 -23.19 10.45
N TRP A 124 -25.95 -22.75 9.30
CA TRP A 124 -26.75 -21.53 9.24
C TRP A 124 -28.19 -21.76 9.66
N ASP A 125 -28.75 -20.74 10.30
CA ASP A 125 -30.16 -20.72 10.66
C ASP A 125 -31.04 -20.78 9.39
N THR A 126 -32.26 -21.28 9.54
CA THR A 126 -33.20 -21.34 8.42
C THR A 126 -33.64 -19.94 8.00
N ILE A 127 -33.71 -19.68 6.69
CA ILE A 127 -34.07 -18.38 6.14
C ILE A 127 -35.40 -18.49 5.39
N PRO A 128 -36.48 -17.83 5.85
CA PRO A 128 -37.75 -17.78 5.14
C PRO A 128 -37.73 -16.73 4.01
N VAL A 129 -38.37 -17.06 2.89
CA VAL A 129 -38.58 -16.18 1.73
C VAL A 129 -40.01 -16.31 1.23
N GLU A 130 -40.73 -15.20 1.25
CA GLU A 130 -42.08 -15.09 0.70
C GLU A 130 -42.03 -15.03 -0.83
N THR A 131 -42.92 -15.74 -1.51
CA THR A 131 -42.92 -15.87 -2.98
C THR A 131 -44.29 -16.27 -3.55
N ASN A 132 -44.37 -16.36 -4.87
CA ASN A 132 -45.50 -16.91 -5.61
C ASN A 132 -45.09 -18.14 -6.42
N LEU A 133 -46.03 -19.06 -6.63
CA LEU A 133 -45.77 -20.29 -7.40
C LEU A 133 -45.29 -20.02 -8.83
N ASP A 134 -45.78 -18.95 -9.46
CA ASP A 134 -45.43 -18.58 -10.84
C ASP A 134 -44.21 -17.64 -10.92
N GLU A 135 -43.62 -17.25 -9.79
CA GLU A 135 -42.39 -16.45 -9.75
C GLU A 135 -41.19 -17.28 -10.27
N ASP A 136 -40.24 -16.62 -10.92
CA ASP A 136 -38.96 -17.23 -11.28
C ASP A 136 -38.22 -17.61 -9.99
N PHE A 137 -37.82 -18.88 -9.85
CA PHE A 137 -37.10 -19.38 -8.69
C PHE A 137 -35.82 -18.58 -8.43
N ARG A 138 -35.18 -18.08 -9.49
CA ARG A 138 -33.99 -17.21 -9.37
C ARG A 138 -34.27 -15.98 -8.52
N ILE A 139 -35.43 -15.36 -8.63
CA ILE A 139 -35.77 -14.13 -7.90
C ILE A 139 -35.93 -14.44 -6.41
N ALA A 140 -36.71 -15.48 -6.07
CA ALA A 140 -36.87 -15.93 -4.69
C ALA A 140 -35.53 -16.39 -4.09
N PHE A 141 -34.72 -17.10 -4.87
CA PHE A 141 -33.40 -17.56 -4.45
C PHE A 141 -32.41 -16.42 -4.20
N LEU A 142 -32.46 -15.36 -5.02
CA LEU A 142 -31.66 -14.16 -4.79
C LEU A 142 -32.06 -13.46 -3.49
N ARG A 143 -33.36 -13.40 -3.14
CA ARG A 143 -33.80 -12.89 -1.83
C ARG A 143 -33.21 -13.73 -0.69
N PHE A 144 -33.29 -15.05 -0.78
CA PHE A 144 -32.63 -15.97 0.18
C PHE A 144 -31.14 -15.67 0.32
N ARG A 145 -30.42 -15.61 -0.81
CA ARG A 145 -28.97 -15.39 -0.84
C ARG A 145 -28.57 -14.10 -0.15
N VAL A 146 -29.27 -13.00 -0.43
CA VAL A 146 -29.00 -11.70 0.19
C VAL A 146 -29.25 -11.75 1.70
N ARG A 147 -30.39 -12.30 2.13
CA ARG A 147 -30.74 -12.44 3.55
C ARG A 147 -29.74 -13.31 4.32
N ALA A 148 -29.38 -14.47 3.75
CA ALA A 148 -28.43 -15.40 4.35
C ALA A 148 -27.04 -14.76 4.51
N ASN A 149 -26.55 -14.09 3.46
CA ASN A 149 -25.25 -13.42 3.53
C ASN A 149 -25.23 -12.24 4.50
N LYS A 150 -26.27 -11.40 4.55
CA LYS A 150 -26.36 -10.29 5.51
C LYS A 150 -26.25 -10.78 6.96
N ARG A 151 -26.72 -12.00 7.24
CA ARG A 151 -26.71 -12.60 8.58
C ARG A 151 -25.41 -13.32 8.91
N HIS A 152 -24.75 -13.95 7.93
CA HIS A 152 -23.70 -14.93 8.21
C HIS A 152 -22.37 -14.71 7.48
N ARG A 153 -22.26 -13.65 6.68
CA ARG A 153 -21.06 -13.36 5.89
C ARG A 153 -20.68 -11.89 5.93
N HIS A 154 -19.38 -11.67 5.80
CA HIS A 154 -18.83 -10.34 5.63
C HIS A 154 -19.29 -9.75 4.28
N PRO A 155 -19.68 -8.46 4.19
CA PRO A 155 -20.19 -7.83 2.96
C PRO A 155 -19.18 -7.83 1.81
N LEU A 156 -17.90 -7.88 2.16
CA LEU A 156 -16.80 -7.96 1.20
C LEU A 156 -16.32 -9.38 0.95
N LEU A 157 -17.01 -10.41 1.46
CA LEU A 157 -16.73 -11.81 1.13
C LEU A 157 -18.01 -12.67 1.24
N PRO A 158 -19.05 -12.38 0.43
CA PRO A 158 -20.29 -13.16 0.45
C PRO A 158 -20.08 -14.58 -0.08
N SER A 159 -20.92 -15.51 0.38
CA SER A 159 -21.17 -16.79 -0.28
C SER A 159 -22.05 -16.53 -1.51
N LEU A 160 -21.64 -16.99 -2.70
CA LEU A 160 -22.39 -16.80 -3.94
C LEU A 160 -22.92 -18.12 -4.51
N ASP A 161 -22.26 -19.23 -4.20
CA ASP A 161 -22.57 -20.55 -4.72
C ASP A 161 -23.30 -21.38 -3.67
N PHE A 162 -24.58 -21.61 -3.96
CA PHE A 162 -25.49 -22.42 -3.15
C PHE A 162 -26.13 -23.45 -4.08
N ASP A 163 -25.89 -24.72 -3.81
CA ASP A 163 -26.44 -25.83 -4.56
C ASP A 163 -27.69 -26.35 -3.85
N ILE A 164 -28.79 -26.53 -4.59
CA ILE A 164 -30.03 -27.08 -4.05
C ILE A 164 -29.93 -28.60 -4.00
N VAL A 165 -30.30 -29.20 -2.87
CA VAL A 165 -30.38 -30.66 -2.74
C VAL A 165 -31.69 -31.14 -3.35
N VAL A 166 -31.61 -31.94 -4.41
CA VAL A 166 -32.77 -32.51 -5.11
C VAL A 166 -32.71 -34.04 -5.11
N PRO A 167 -33.85 -34.76 -5.17
CA PRO A 167 -33.84 -36.22 -5.27
C PRO A 167 -33.15 -36.70 -6.57
N SER A 168 -32.30 -37.73 -6.51
CA SER A 168 -31.50 -38.19 -7.66
C SER A 168 -32.32 -38.68 -8.85
N GLN A 169 -33.56 -39.13 -8.62
CA GLN A 169 -34.48 -39.60 -9.67
C GLN A 169 -34.95 -38.49 -10.64
N VAL A 170 -34.58 -37.24 -10.39
CA VAL A 170 -35.07 -36.06 -11.11
C VAL A 170 -34.13 -35.65 -12.26
N LEU A 171 -32.86 -36.05 -12.22
CA LEU A 171 -31.92 -35.81 -13.32
C LEU A 171 -31.87 -37.04 -14.24
N GLU A 172 -32.57 -36.96 -15.36
CA GLU A 172 -32.51 -38.00 -16.41
C GLU A 172 -31.05 -38.23 -16.83
N GLY A 173 -30.56 -39.47 -16.71
CA GLY A 173 -29.27 -39.90 -17.26
C GLY A 173 -28.09 -40.00 -16.28
N VAL A 174 -28.26 -39.78 -14.98
CA VAL A 174 -27.19 -39.98 -13.98
C VAL A 174 -27.53 -41.16 -13.07
N ALA A 175 -26.92 -42.32 -13.34
CA ALA A 175 -26.95 -43.46 -12.43
C ALA A 175 -26.04 -43.15 -11.22
N SER A 176 -26.61 -42.52 -10.19
CA SER A 176 -25.92 -42.25 -8.92
C SER A 176 -26.44 -43.17 -7.83
N GLU A 177 -25.55 -43.75 -7.03
CA GLU A 177 -25.89 -44.58 -5.86
C GLU A 177 -26.47 -43.75 -4.69
N SER A 178 -26.34 -42.42 -4.74
CA SER A 178 -26.87 -41.51 -3.72
C SER A 178 -28.34 -41.19 -3.95
N GLU A 179 -29.17 -41.16 -2.91
CA GLU A 179 -30.60 -40.79 -2.98
C GLU A 179 -30.82 -39.32 -3.39
N THR A 180 -29.81 -38.47 -3.22
CA THR A 180 -29.86 -37.04 -3.53
C THR A 180 -28.71 -36.58 -4.43
N THR A 181 -28.96 -35.56 -5.24
CA THR A 181 -28.00 -34.87 -6.12
C THR A 181 -28.05 -33.35 -5.90
N LEU A 182 -27.02 -32.64 -6.37
CA LEU A 182 -26.88 -31.20 -6.23
C LEU A 182 -27.26 -30.49 -7.53
N LEU A 183 -28.25 -29.62 -7.47
CA LEU A 183 -28.64 -28.74 -8.57
C LEU A 183 -28.00 -27.36 -8.35
N SER A 184 -27.12 -26.96 -9.26
CA SER A 184 -26.43 -25.68 -9.15
C SER A 184 -27.39 -24.49 -9.18
N SER A 185 -27.01 -23.39 -8.52
CA SER A 185 -27.78 -22.13 -8.49
C SER A 185 -28.19 -21.64 -9.90
N GLU A 186 -27.29 -21.75 -10.89
CA GLU A 186 -27.54 -21.37 -12.28
C GLU A 186 -28.62 -22.25 -12.94
N ASN A 187 -28.62 -23.56 -12.65
CA ASN A 187 -29.63 -24.47 -13.20
C ASN A 187 -30.95 -24.35 -12.45
N ALA A 188 -30.91 -24.19 -11.13
CA ALA A 188 -32.06 -23.91 -10.29
C ALA A 188 -32.82 -22.66 -10.77
N GLY A 189 -32.09 -21.61 -11.15
CA GLY A 189 -32.65 -20.36 -11.66
C GLY A 189 -33.27 -20.44 -13.07
N LYS A 190 -33.34 -21.63 -13.70
CA LYS A 190 -34.07 -21.84 -14.97
C LYS A 190 -35.51 -22.28 -14.75
N HIS A 191 -35.91 -22.51 -13.51
CA HIS A 191 -37.23 -23.03 -13.14
C HIS A 191 -38.09 -21.94 -12.50
N SER A 192 -39.41 -22.03 -12.67
CA SER A 192 -40.34 -21.32 -11.77
C SER A 192 -40.34 -21.97 -10.39
N VAL A 193 -40.85 -21.28 -9.38
CA VAL A 193 -41.02 -21.84 -8.04
C VAL A 193 -41.87 -23.11 -8.08
N ARG A 194 -42.99 -23.12 -8.82
CA ARG A 194 -43.82 -24.33 -9.01
C ARG A 194 -43.01 -25.49 -9.61
N SER A 195 -42.32 -25.24 -10.72
CA SER A 195 -41.51 -26.28 -11.39
C SER A 195 -40.41 -26.84 -10.47
N MET A 196 -39.84 -26.01 -9.61
CA MET A 196 -38.84 -26.44 -8.63
C MET A 196 -39.47 -27.29 -7.52
N LEU A 197 -40.62 -26.89 -6.99
CA LEU A 197 -41.35 -27.67 -5.98
C LEU A 197 -41.81 -29.03 -6.53
N ASP A 198 -42.26 -29.07 -7.78
CA ASP A 198 -42.62 -30.31 -8.48
C ASP A 198 -41.40 -31.23 -8.63
N GLN A 199 -40.23 -30.68 -9.00
CA GLN A 199 -38.96 -31.44 -9.03
C GLN A 199 -38.56 -31.99 -7.66
N LEU A 200 -38.77 -31.22 -6.60
CA LEU A 200 -38.54 -31.66 -5.23
C LEU A 200 -39.61 -32.66 -4.72
N LYS A 201 -40.63 -32.97 -5.54
CA LYS A 201 -41.79 -33.81 -5.18
C LYS A 201 -42.52 -33.30 -3.93
N LEU A 202 -42.60 -31.97 -3.78
CA LEU A 202 -43.28 -31.32 -2.67
C LEU A 202 -44.72 -30.99 -3.05
N ASP A 203 -45.66 -31.26 -2.14
CA ASP A 203 -47.09 -31.02 -2.34
C ASP A 203 -47.42 -29.52 -2.36
N THR A 204 -47.68 -29.00 -3.56
CA THR A 204 -47.98 -27.58 -3.81
C THR A 204 -49.27 -27.07 -3.16
N ALA A 205 -50.06 -27.94 -2.52
CA ALA A 205 -51.21 -27.53 -1.70
C ALA A 205 -50.81 -26.86 -0.36
N ARG A 206 -49.52 -26.92 0.02
CA ARG A 206 -49.01 -26.29 1.25
C ARG A 206 -48.72 -24.80 1.06
N VAL A 207 -48.68 -24.07 2.17
CA VAL A 207 -48.29 -22.65 2.21
C VAL A 207 -46.79 -22.50 2.55
N GLU A 208 -46.17 -23.52 3.14
CA GLU A 208 -44.76 -23.50 3.54
C GLU A 208 -44.00 -24.72 3.00
N PHE A 209 -42.79 -24.48 2.48
CA PHE A 209 -41.94 -25.50 1.85
C PHE A 209 -40.52 -25.39 2.36
N THR A 210 -39.89 -26.50 2.76
CA THR A 210 -38.47 -26.51 3.13
C THR A 210 -37.61 -26.89 1.94
N ILE A 211 -36.64 -26.04 1.60
CA ILE A 211 -35.65 -26.28 0.56
C ILE A 211 -34.29 -26.48 1.22
N SER A 212 -33.70 -27.66 1.04
CA SER A 212 -32.36 -27.94 1.56
C SER A 212 -31.30 -27.47 0.57
N TYR A 213 -30.23 -26.86 1.07
CA TYR A 213 -29.12 -26.39 0.25
C TYR A 213 -27.77 -26.75 0.85
N VAL A 214 -26.74 -26.73 0.01
CA VAL A 214 -25.33 -26.90 0.36
C VAL A 214 -24.56 -25.67 -0.12
N ARG A 215 -23.74 -25.10 0.77
CA ARG A 215 -22.83 -23.99 0.44
C ARG A 215 -21.59 -24.53 -0.25
N SER A 216 -21.25 -23.94 -1.39
CA SER A 216 -20.04 -24.26 -2.16
C SER A 216 -19.00 -23.15 -2.00
N ASP A 217 -18.70 -22.73 -0.77
CA ASP A 217 -17.81 -21.59 -0.48
C ASP A 217 -16.41 -21.72 -1.11
N HIS A 218 -15.91 -22.95 -1.23
CA HIS A 218 -14.63 -23.25 -1.88
C HIS A 218 -14.64 -23.03 -3.41
N ARG A 219 -15.82 -23.07 -4.05
CA ARG A 219 -16.02 -22.83 -5.49
C ARG A 219 -16.31 -21.38 -5.82
N ASN A 220 -16.44 -20.54 -4.79
CA ASN A 220 -16.79 -19.13 -4.90
C ASN A 220 -15.62 -18.29 -5.45
N ILE A 221 -15.31 -18.54 -6.71
CA ILE A 221 -14.26 -17.88 -7.45
C ILE A 221 -14.60 -16.37 -7.58
N LEU A 222 -15.89 -16.04 -7.71
CA LEU A 222 -16.35 -14.66 -7.79
C LEU A 222 -16.15 -13.89 -6.47
N SER A 223 -16.26 -14.53 -5.30
CA SER A 223 -15.95 -13.86 -4.03
C SER A 223 -14.46 -13.63 -3.82
N LYS A 224 -13.59 -14.36 -4.53
CA LYS A 224 -12.16 -14.01 -4.53
C LYS A 224 -11.97 -12.61 -5.12
N LYS A 225 -12.78 -12.20 -6.10
CA LYS A 225 -12.70 -10.89 -6.76
C LYS A 225 -13.48 -9.79 -6.04
N THR A 226 -13.50 -9.85 -4.72
CA THR A 226 -14.15 -8.86 -3.86
C THR A 226 -13.30 -7.60 -3.73
N PRO A 227 -13.91 -6.47 -3.34
CA PRO A 227 -13.17 -5.28 -2.88
C PRO A 227 -12.07 -5.58 -1.87
N ALA A 228 -12.17 -6.70 -1.15
CA ALA A 228 -11.17 -7.13 -0.20
C ALA A 228 -9.81 -7.45 -0.83
N GLN A 229 -9.73 -7.86 -2.10
CA GLN A 229 -8.44 -8.12 -2.74
C GLN A 229 -7.76 -6.87 -3.28
N SER A 230 -8.54 -5.98 -3.89
CA SER A 230 -8.00 -4.81 -4.61
C SER A 230 -7.93 -3.55 -3.77
N THR A 231 -8.74 -3.47 -2.71
CA THR A 231 -8.87 -2.27 -1.90
C THR A 231 -8.34 -2.56 -0.49
N PRO A 232 -7.36 -1.80 -0.01
CA PRO A 232 -6.83 -2.01 1.33
C PRO A 232 -7.87 -1.69 2.41
N PRO A 233 -7.78 -2.32 3.60
CA PRO A 233 -8.73 -2.16 4.70
C PRO A 233 -9.15 -0.73 5.00
N TRP A 234 -8.22 0.23 5.12
CA TRP A 234 -8.54 1.63 5.44
C TRP A 234 -9.41 2.32 4.38
N ARG A 235 -9.29 1.93 3.10
CA ARG A 235 -10.07 2.49 1.98
C ARG A 235 -11.38 1.77 1.71
N ARG A 236 -11.65 0.65 2.38
CA ARG A 236 -12.90 -0.10 2.17
C ARG A 236 -14.09 0.69 2.70
N LEU A 237 -15.17 0.66 1.91
CA LEU A 237 -16.49 1.11 2.29
C LEU A 237 -17.31 -0.12 2.67
N LEU A 238 -17.99 -0.05 3.81
CA LEU A 238 -18.93 -1.06 4.28
C LEU A 238 -20.35 -0.52 4.09
N PRO A 239 -21.32 -1.37 3.78
CA PRO A 239 -22.70 -0.93 3.64
C PRO A 239 -23.29 -0.58 5.02
N ASP A 240 -24.22 0.37 5.07
CA ASP A 240 -24.80 0.93 6.31
C ASP A 240 -25.37 -0.12 7.28
N TRP A 241 -25.87 -1.22 6.75
CA TRP A 241 -26.39 -2.33 7.54
C TRP A 241 -25.31 -3.16 8.27
N PHE A 242 -24.02 -2.91 8.00
CA PHE A 242 -22.87 -3.66 8.54
C PHE A 242 -21.90 -2.78 9.35
N ILE A 243 -22.35 -1.66 9.94
CA ILE A 243 -21.41 -0.62 10.44
C ILE A 243 -21.21 -0.61 11.97
N THR A 244 -21.93 -1.40 12.75
CA THR A 244 -21.79 -1.30 14.22
C THR A 244 -20.70 -2.24 14.74
N THR A 245 -19.51 -1.67 15.02
CA THR A 245 -18.52 -2.31 15.89
C THR A 245 -19.17 -2.58 17.24
N PRO A 246 -19.25 -3.84 17.70
CA PRO A 246 -19.84 -4.17 18.99
C PRO A 246 -19.14 -3.44 20.14
N SER A 247 -19.91 -2.96 21.11
CA SER A 247 -19.37 -2.33 22.32
C SER A 247 -18.62 -3.31 23.23
N SER A 248 -18.80 -4.62 23.03
CA SER A 248 -18.03 -5.67 23.70
C SER A 248 -16.60 -5.81 23.18
N TRP A 249 -16.28 -5.25 22.01
CA TRP A 249 -14.92 -5.30 21.46
C TRP A 249 -14.04 -4.28 22.17
N ILE A 250 -12.80 -4.69 22.46
CA ILE A 250 -11.88 -3.87 23.24
C ILE A 250 -11.26 -2.77 22.38
N SER A 251 -11.02 -1.60 22.97
CA SER A 251 -10.15 -0.61 22.34
C SER A 251 -8.69 -1.02 22.57
N PRO A 252 -7.91 -1.36 21.53
CA PRO A 252 -6.51 -1.71 21.69
C PRO A 252 -5.67 -0.54 22.21
N ILE A 253 -4.51 -0.86 22.79
CA ILE A 253 -3.56 0.13 23.28
C ILE A 253 -2.81 0.74 22.08
N PRO A 254 -2.82 2.08 21.90
CA PRO A 254 -2.16 2.72 20.79
C PRO A 254 -0.64 2.51 20.79
N PRO A 255 0.01 2.49 19.61
CA PRO A 255 1.46 2.60 19.47
C PRO A 255 2.03 3.85 20.14
N SER A 256 3.31 3.81 20.51
CA SER A 256 3.95 4.91 21.25
C SER A 256 4.04 6.20 20.45
N ALA A 257 4.22 6.10 19.13
CA ALA A 257 4.22 7.22 18.21
C ALA A 257 2.81 7.63 17.74
N PHE A 258 1.75 6.93 18.14
CA PHE A 258 0.39 7.28 17.73
C PHE A 258 -0.07 8.56 18.43
N SER A 259 -0.31 9.62 17.65
CA SER A 259 -0.91 10.87 18.14
C SER A 259 -2.37 10.98 17.71
N THR A 260 -3.26 11.24 18.66
CA THR A 260 -4.68 11.54 18.41
C THR A 260 -4.93 12.96 17.91
N SER A 261 -3.88 13.78 17.72
CA SER A 261 -4.01 15.20 17.37
C SER A 261 -4.36 15.47 15.90
N VAL A 262 -4.71 14.45 15.11
CA VAL A 262 -5.26 14.63 13.77
C VAL A 262 -6.73 14.99 13.93
N SER A 263 -7.04 16.28 13.75
CA SER A 263 -8.41 16.79 13.78
C SER A 263 -9.30 15.96 12.85
N ASP A 264 -10.48 15.62 13.36
CA ASP A 264 -11.50 14.85 12.67
C ASP A 264 -11.75 15.38 11.24
N THR A 265 -11.82 14.44 10.30
CA THR A 265 -12.03 14.55 8.84
C THR A 265 -10.82 15.02 7.98
N PRO A 266 -10.12 14.08 7.33
CA PRO A 266 -9.31 14.42 6.16
C PRO A 266 -10.24 14.67 4.97
N GLU A 267 -10.37 15.91 4.52
CA GLU A 267 -10.95 16.19 3.20
C GLU A 267 -10.08 15.52 2.11
N PRO A 268 -10.67 14.76 1.17
CA PRO A 268 -9.93 13.98 0.17
C PRO A 268 -9.33 14.83 -0.97
N THR A 269 -9.29 16.16 -0.86
CA THR A 269 -8.99 17.07 -1.97
C THR A 269 -7.68 17.85 -1.83
N THR A 270 -6.98 17.77 -0.70
CA THR A 270 -5.65 18.40 -0.54
C THR A 270 -4.57 17.32 -0.37
N PRO A 271 -3.51 17.27 -1.20
CA PRO A 271 -2.46 16.25 -1.11
C PRO A 271 -1.49 16.45 0.08
N ALA A 272 -1.87 17.25 1.08
CA ALA A 272 -1.15 17.39 2.34
C ALA A 272 -1.61 16.31 3.34
N TYR A 273 -1.26 15.06 3.05
CA TYR A 273 -1.41 13.95 3.99
C TYR A 273 -0.49 14.18 5.19
N LYS A 274 -1.02 14.77 6.27
CA LYS A 274 -0.34 14.78 7.57
C LYS A 274 -0.11 13.34 8.02
N PHE A 275 1.16 13.00 8.14
CA PHE A 275 1.72 11.71 8.56
C PHE A 275 1.13 11.28 9.90
N THR A 276 0.16 10.36 9.85
CA THR A 276 -0.08 9.43 10.95
C THR A 276 0.63 8.17 10.56
N ASN A 277 1.82 7.94 11.13
CA ASN A 277 2.59 6.75 10.84
C ASN A 277 1.82 5.47 11.18
N TYR A 278 0.79 5.58 12.04
CA TYR A 278 -0.20 4.54 12.27
C TYR A 278 -1.62 5.00 11.93
N TYR A 279 -2.32 4.20 11.13
CA TYR A 279 -3.72 4.40 10.83
C TYR A 279 -4.60 3.41 11.61
N PRO A 280 -5.57 3.88 12.43
CA PRO A 280 -6.50 3.00 13.14
C PRO A 280 -7.56 2.50 12.16
N VAL A 281 -7.44 1.25 11.72
CA VAL A 281 -8.40 0.62 10.80
C VAL A 281 -9.44 -0.15 11.60
N PRO A 282 -10.74 0.18 11.49
CA PRO A 282 -11.80 -0.62 12.14
C PRO A 282 -11.70 -2.10 11.75
N LEU A 283 -11.82 -3.01 12.73
CA LEU A 283 -11.62 -4.43 12.48
C LEU A 283 -12.62 -4.97 11.45
N LEU A 284 -13.86 -4.47 11.44
CA LEU A 284 -14.88 -4.83 10.45
C LEU A 284 -14.51 -4.45 9.00
N LYS A 285 -13.44 -3.69 8.76
CA LYS A 285 -12.94 -3.48 7.39
C LYS A 285 -12.05 -4.64 6.93
N TYR A 286 -11.62 -5.53 7.83
CA TYR A 286 -10.93 -6.77 7.51
C TYR A 286 -11.94 -7.88 7.28
N THR A 287 -11.76 -8.62 6.20
CA THR A 287 -12.69 -9.71 5.85
C THR A 287 -12.41 -11.00 6.60
N GLY A 288 -11.16 -11.21 7.01
CA GLY A 288 -10.68 -12.52 7.44
C GLY A 288 -10.97 -13.59 6.37
N THR A 289 -11.58 -14.69 6.80
CA THR A 289 -12.17 -15.76 5.98
C THR A 289 -13.61 -15.48 5.54
N GLY A 290 -14.21 -14.35 5.95
CA GLY A 290 -15.57 -13.93 5.61
C GLY A 290 -16.63 -14.39 6.62
N LYS A 291 -16.22 -15.15 7.64
CA LYS A 291 -17.09 -15.71 8.69
C LYS A 291 -16.56 -15.50 10.12
N ASP A 292 -15.27 -15.17 10.25
CA ASP A 292 -14.52 -15.04 11.50
C ASP A 292 -14.49 -13.60 12.03
N ILE A 293 -14.76 -12.61 11.19
CA ILE A 293 -14.83 -11.20 11.56
C ILE A 293 -16.21 -10.66 11.18
N LEU A 294 -17.18 -10.83 12.08
CA LEU A 294 -18.55 -10.34 11.98
C LEU A 294 -18.94 -9.63 13.28
N PRO A 295 -19.90 -8.69 13.28
CA PRO A 295 -20.32 -8.01 14.50
C PRO A 295 -20.85 -8.96 15.60
N ASP A 296 -21.41 -10.11 15.23
CA ASP A 296 -22.02 -11.07 16.14
C ASP A 296 -21.13 -12.26 16.50
N ILE A 297 -19.82 -12.21 16.20
CA ILE A 297 -18.90 -13.29 16.58
C ILE A 297 -18.84 -13.46 18.10
N SER A 298 -18.84 -14.71 18.53
CA SER A 298 -18.66 -15.12 19.93
C SER A 298 -17.27 -15.70 20.20
N SER A 299 -16.49 -15.92 19.16
CA SER A 299 -15.20 -16.57 19.22
C SER A 299 -14.23 -15.94 18.20
N PRO A 300 -13.06 -15.45 18.63
CA PRO A 300 -12.56 -15.45 20.00
C PRO A 300 -13.37 -14.53 20.95
N PRO A 301 -13.33 -14.76 22.28
CA PRO A 301 -14.08 -13.96 23.25
C PRO A 301 -13.51 -12.55 23.45
N ILE A 302 -12.22 -12.33 23.18
CA ILE A 302 -11.58 -11.02 23.26
C ILE A 302 -11.22 -10.59 21.84
N VAL A 303 -11.83 -9.50 21.38
CA VAL A 303 -11.72 -9.01 20.00
C VAL A 303 -11.36 -7.53 20.02
N ALA A 304 -10.37 -7.12 19.22
CA ALA A 304 -10.00 -5.73 19.07
C ALA A 304 -11.00 -4.98 18.17
N SER A 305 -11.40 -3.78 18.58
CA SER A 305 -12.29 -2.90 17.79
C SER A 305 -11.66 -2.39 16.49
N HIS A 306 -10.34 -2.24 16.47
CA HIS A 306 -9.56 -1.76 15.34
C HIS A 306 -8.13 -2.31 15.38
N ILE A 307 -7.39 -2.10 14.29
CA ILE A 307 -5.97 -2.46 14.16
C ILE A 307 -5.20 -1.20 13.82
N TYR A 308 -4.14 -0.91 14.58
CA TYR A 308 -3.18 0.13 14.23
C TYR A 308 -2.20 -0.39 13.19
N VAL A 309 -2.34 0.11 11.96
CA VAL A 309 -1.51 -0.31 10.83
C VAL A 309 -0.44 0.74 10.56
N PRO A 310 0.86 0.38 10.55
CA PRO A 310 1.88 1.31 10.12
C PRO A 310 1.73 1.58 8.62
N LEU A 311 1.59 2.84 8.21
CA LEU A 311 1.49 3.22 6.80
C LEU A 311 2.76 3.95 6.40
N ASP A 312 3.34 3.52 5.27
CA ASP A 312 4.24 4.38 4.50
C ASP A 312 3.41 5.10 3.47
N THR A 313 3.71 6.36 3.26
CA THR A 313 3.16 7.12 2.14
C THR A 313 4.24 7.43 1.14
N HIS A 314 5.19 6.52 0.90
CA HIS A 314 5.90 6.51 -0.37
C HIS A 314 4.87 6.40 -1.49
N VAL A 315 4.69 7.53 -2.19
CA VAL A 315 3.86 7.62 -3.38
C VAL A 315 4.58 6.82 -4.45
N SER A 316 4.23 5.55 -4.58
CA SER A 316 4.59 4.81 -5.78
C SER A 316 4.14 5.61 -7.00
N PRO A 317 4.96 5.74 -8.07
CA PRO A 317 4.57 6.44 -9.30
C PRO A 317 3.30 5.87 -9.95
N TYR A 318 2.83 4.70 -9.49
CA TYR A 318 1.58 4.08 -9.90
C TYR A 318 0.35 4.44 -9.03
N GLY A 319 0.46 5.42 -8.13
CA GLY A 319 -0.69 5.99 -7.39
C GLY A 319 -1.35 5.04 -6.37
N THR A 320 -0.70 3.93 -6.05
CA THR A 320 -1.12 3.04 -4.97
C THR A 320 -0.28 3.35 -3.74
N ASN A 321 -0.92 3.83 -2.66
CA ASN A 321 -0.27 3.90 -1.35
C ASN A 321 0.10 2.46 -1.00
N THR A 322 1.36 2.13 -1.19
CA THR A 322 1.87 0.78 -0.93
C THR A 322 2.12 0.72 0.56
N LEU A 323 1.56 -0.28 1.20
CA LEU A 323 1.81 -0.51 2.61
C LEU A 323 3.32 -0.73 2.80
N LEU A 324 3.90 -0.12 3.84
CA LEU A 324 5.13 -0.60 4.46
C LEU A 324 5.03 -2.13 4.65
N ALA A 325 3.88 -2.74 4.95
CA ALA A 325 3.79 -4.21 5.08
C ALA A 325 4.23 -5.03 3.84
N GLY A 326 4.22 -4.47 2.63
CA GLY A 326 4.82 -5.12 1.46
C GLY A 326 6.34 -4.94 1.38
N GLU A 327 6.84 -3.75 1.69
CA GLU A 327 8.26 -3.35 1.58
C GLU A 327 9.09 -3.62 2.84
N LEU A 328 8.46 -3.69 4.01
CA LEU A 328 8.95 -4.20 5.30
C LEU A 328 9.54 -5.60 5.15
N SER A 329 9.20 -6.32 4.07
CA SER A 329 9.78 -7.63 3.74
C SER A 329 11.28 -7.58 3.41
N ASN A 330 11.81 -6.44 2.97
CA ASN A 330 13.22 -6.30 2.60
C ASN A 330 14.14 -5.99 3.79
N ASP A 331 13.61 -5.43 4.89
CA ASP A 331 14.38 -5.07 6.09
C ASP A 331 13.73 -5.59 7.39
N LEU A 332 13.17 -6.81 7.31
CA LEU A 332 12.49 -7.48 8.43
C LEU A 332 13.34 -7.58 9.70
N ALA A 333 14.67 -7.65 9.55
CA ALA A 333 15.58 -7.90 10.66
C ALA A 333 15.56 -6.80 11.76
N GLN A 334 15.07 -5.58 11.45
CA GLN A 334 15.17 -4.42 12.35
C GLN A 334 13.82 -3.87 12.89
N LEU A 335 12.70 -4.55 12.57
CA LEU A 335 11.36 -4.06 12.90
C LEU A 335 10.98 -4.21 14.36
N VAL A 336 11.59 -5.18 15.04
CA VAL A 336 11.38 -5.46 16.45
C VAL A 336 12.74 -5.45 17.14
N PRO A 337 13.03 -4.44 17.99
CA PRO A 337 14.20 -4.43 18.86
C PRO A 337 14.31 -5.72 19.67
N ASP A 338 15.53 -6.19 19.93
CA ASP A 338 15.76 -7.47 20.62
C ASP A 338 15.08 -7.52 22.00
N GLU A 339 15.07 -6.39 22.71
CA GLU A 339 14.43 -6.21 24.01
C GLU A 339 12.90 -6.31 23.99
N ASP A 340 12.27 -6.07 22.84
CA ASP A 340 10.81 -6.12 22.65
C ASP A 340 10.32 -7.52 22.22
N ARG A 341 11.25 -8.46 22.00
CA ARG A 341 10.92 -9.82 21.57
C ARG A 341 10.45 -10.64 22.76
N LEU A 342 9.20 -11.06 22.71
CA LEU A 342 8.57 -11.90 23.71
C LEU A 342 8.81 -13.39 23.37
N PRO A 343 9.59 -14.12 24.20
CA PRO A 343 9.79 -15.55 23.99
C PRO A 343 8.55 -16.33 24.41
N PHE A 344 8.25 -17.41 23.70
CA PHE A 344 7.14 -18.30 24.05
C PHE A 344 7.54 -19.23 25.22
N PRO A 345 6.58 -19.67 26.06
CA PRO A 345 5.15 -19.36 26.01
C PRO A 345 4.82 -17.96 26.56
N LEU A 346 3.81 -17.29 25.98
CA LEU A 346 3.40 -15.95 26.41
C LEU A 346 2.36 -16.01 27.52
N ALA A 347 2.49 -15.17 28.55
CA ALA A 347 1.43 -14.96 29.54
C ALA A 347 0.17 -14.35 28.90
N ASP A 348 -0.99 -14.48 29.55
CA ASP A 348 -2.26 -13.96 29.02
C ASP A 348 -2.21 -12.43 28.85
N GLU A 349 -1.58 -11.71 29.77
CA GLU A 349 -1.41 -10.26 29.71
C GLU A 349 -0.52 -9.85 28.54
N GLN A 350 0.54 -10.63 28.27
CA GLN A 350 1.41 -10.41 27.12
C GLN A 350 0.66 -10.64 25.82
N ALA A 351 -0.10 -11.73 25.71
CA ALA A 351 -0.92 -12.02 24.53
C ALA A 351 -1.98 -10.94 24.28
N GLN A 352 -2.67 -10.47 25.33
CA GLN A 352 -3.65 -9.39 25.23
C GLN A 352 -3.02 -8.06 24.82
N SER A 353 -1.78 -7.77 25.25
CA SER A 353 -1.08 -6.53 24.87
C SER A 353 -0.79 -6.42 23.36
N LEU A 354 -0.82 -7.54 22.63
CA LEU A 354 -0.62 -7.58 21.19
C LEU A 354 -1.90 -7.28 20.39
N LEU A 355 -3.07 -7.27 21.02
CA LEU A 355 -4.36 -7.08 20.35
C LEU A 355 -4.45 -5.72 19.66
N GLY A 356 -4.93 -5.72 18.41
CA GLY A 356 -5.05 -4.54 17.57
C GLY A 356 -3.72 -3.98 17.07
N ARG A 357 -2.62 -4.75 17.17
CA ARG A 357 -1.27 -4.34 16.75
C ARG A 357 -0.73 -5.21 15.63
N VAL A 358 0.18 -4.62 14.87
CA VAL A 358 1.04 -5.36 13.94
C VAL A 358 2.24 -5.90 14.71
N VAL A 359 2.50 -7.19 14.52
CA VAL A 359 3.54 -7.95 15.21
C VAL A 359 4.42 -8.66 14.18
N GLN A 360 5.67 -8.87 14.57
CA GLN A 360 6.58 -9.76 13.87
C GLN A 360 6.71 -11.03 14.70
N TYR A 361 6.70 -12.19 14.05
CA TYR A 361 6.99 -13.46 14.69
C TYR A 361 8.01 -14.26 13.88
N SER A 362 8.76 -15.10 14.56
CA SER A 362 9.73 -16.00 13.91
C SER A 362 9.43 -17.45 14.21
N ILE A 363 9.65 -18.30 13.21
CA ILE A 363 9.63 -19.76 13.34
C ILE A 363 10.99 -20.35 13.74
N VAL A 364 11.97 -19.49 14.02
CA VAL A 364 13.34 -19.86 14.43
C VAL A 364 13.64 -19.25 15.81
N PRO A 365 14.36 -19.95 16.70
CA PRO A 365 14.80 -19.40 17.98
C PRO A 365 15.63 -18.11 17.82
N LEU A 366 15.60 -17.26 18.85
CA LEU A 366 16.55 -16.13 18.95
C LEU A 366 17.98 -16.68 18.94
N GLN A 367 18.82 -16.17 18.04
CA GLN A 367 20.24 -16.52 18.07
C GLN A 367 20.88 -15.85 19.29
N SER A 368 21.57 -16.62 20.14
CA SER A 368 22.36 -16.05 21.21
C SER A 368 23.49 -15.23 20.60
N HIS A 369 23.57 -13.93 20.93
CA HIS A 369 24.62 -12.99 20.51
C HIS A 369 26.08 -13.46 20.77
N THR A 370 26.26 -14.57 21.47
CA THR A 370 27.55 -15.17 21.82
C THR A 370 28.19 -16.02 20.72
N GLU A 371 27.46 -16.44 19.68
CA GLU A 371 28.02 -17.32 18.63
C GLU A 371 28.23 -16.58 17.31
N ARG A 372 29.49 -16.26 16.98
CA ARG A 372 29.86 -15.72 15.65
C ARG A 372 29.40 -16.69 14.55
N PRO A 373 28.64 -16.22 13.55
CA PRO A 373 28.13 -17.11 12.50
C PRO A 373 29.29 -17.68 11.67
N LYS A 374 29.36 -19.01 11.58
CA LYS A 374 30.31 -19.70 10.70
C LYS A 374 29.94 -19.39 9.24
N LYS A 375 30.85 -18.74 8.52
CA LYS A 375 30.77 -18.36 7.09
C LYS A 375 30.39 -19.54 6.17
N LYS A 376 29.11 -19.84 5.99
CA LYS A 376 28.53 -20.50 4.79
C LYS A 376 27.05 -20.11 4.67
N ALA A 377 26.79 -18.99 4.00
CA ALA A 377 25.44 -18.52 3.70
C ALA A 377 24.75 -19.48 2.71
N ARG A 378 23.94 -20.40 3.23
CA ARG A 378 22.82 -20.96 2.46
C ARG A 378 21.79 -19.84 2.31
N SER A 379 21.16 -19.76 1.14
CA SER A 379 19.97 -18.94 0.86
C SER A 379 19.07 -18.89 2.11
N GLN A 380 19.01 -17.72 2.74
CA GLN A 380 18.20 -17.49 3.94
C GLN A 380 16.74 -17.64 3.54
N VAL A 381 16.14 -18.77 3.92
CA VAL A 381 14.68 -18.87 3.96
C VAL A 381 14.19 -17.74 4.87
N LEU A 382 13.24 -16.94 4.40
CA LEU A 382 12.55 -15.94 5.22
C LEU A 382 11.94 -16.68 6.42
N THR A 383 12.47 -16.40 7.62
CA THR A 383 12.09 -17.08 8.87
C THR A 383 11.28 -16.19 9.80
N GLU A 384 11.15 -14.92 9.43
CA GLU A 384 10.42 -13.89 10.14
C GLU A 384 9.25 -13.41 9.29
N PHE A 385 8.11 -13.17 9.94
CA PHE A 385 6.85 -12.86 9.29
C PHE A 385 6.13 -11.75 10.04
N VAL A 386 5.45 -10.87 9.30
CA VAL A 386 4.64 -9.79 9.88
C VAL A 386 3.15 -10.15 9.78
N THR A 387 2.39 -9.89 10.85
CA THR A 387 0.95 -10.14 10.90
C THR A 387 0.27 -9.11 11.81
N ALA A 388 -1.03 -8.91 11.68
CA ALA A 388 -1.82 -8.14 12.63
C ALA A 388 -2.62 -9.10 13.52
N VAL A 389 -2.66 -8.81 14.82
CA VAL A 389 -3.42 -9.59 15.80
C VAL A 389 -4.75 -8.91 16.06
N TRP A 390 -5.85 -9.63 15.88
CA TRP A 390 -7.20 -9.06 15.99
C TRP A 390 -8.04 -9.68 17.11
N GLY A 391 -7.71 -10.87 17.59
CA GLY A 391 -8.46 -11.54 18.65
C GLY A 391 -7.62 -12.51 19.47
N TYR A 392 -8.10 -12.84 20.67
CA TYR A 392 -7.45 -13.74 21.61
C TYR A 392 -8.46 -14.62 22.34
N ASP A 393 -8.18 -15.92 22.41
CA ASP A 393 -8.91 -16.89 23.21
C ASP A 393 -8.06 -17.35 24.40
N PRO A 394 -8.33 -16.88 25.64
CA PRO A 394 -7.58 -17.29 26.83
C PRO A 394 -7.73 -18.77 27.17
N SER A 395 -8.84 -19.41 26.78
CA SER A 395 -9.11 -20.82 27.12
C SER A 395 -8.23 -21.78 26.33
N THR A 396 -8.00 -21.46 25.06
CA THR A 396 -7.15 -22.23 24.14
C THR A 396 -5.75 -21.63 23.99
N ARG A 397 -5.52 -20.41 24.51
CA ARG A 397 -4.29 -19.61 24.36
C ARG A 397 -3.90 -19.44 22.90
N MET A 398 -4.87 -19.02 22.09
CA MET A 398 -4.71 -18.82 20.65
C MET A 398 -4.88 -17.35 20.28
N LEU A 399 -3.86 -16.78 19.62
CA LEU A 399 -3.95 -15.47 18.99
C LEU A 399 -4.52 -15.63 17.58
N HIS A 400 -5.52 -14.82 17.26
CA HIS A 400 -6.08 -14.73 15.93
C HIS A 400 -5.39 -13.64 15.13
N CYS A 401 -4.83 -14.04 13.99
CA CYS A 401 -3.94 -13.24 13.19
C CYS A 401 -4.44 -13.14 11.74
N LEU A 402 -4.07 -12.05 11.06
CA LEU A 402 -4.32 -11.83 9.64
C LEU A 402 -3.21 -10.99 9.01
N HIS A 403 -3.15 -10.91 7.69
CA HIS A 403 -2.18 -10.03 7.04
C HIS A 403 -2.57 -8.55 7.26
N PRO A 404 -1.64 -7.63 7.62
CA PRO A 404 -1.98 -6.23 7.92
C PRO A 404 -2.66 -5.49 6.76
N ALA A 405 -2.31 -5.86 5.51
CA ALA A 405 -2.96 -5.37 4.29
C ALA A 405 -4.36 -5.95 4.02
N GLY A 406 -4.85 -6.87 4.86
CA GLY A 406 -6.16 -7.48 4.76
C GLY A 406 -6.39 -8.32 3.50
N PHE A 407 -5.32 -8.93 2.95
CA PHE A 407 -5.43 -9.84 1.81
C PHE A 407 -6.23 -11.10 2.18
N LEU A 408 -6.98 -11.64 1.21
CA LEU A 408 -7.81 -12.82 1.41
C LEU A 408 -6.99 -14.06 1.81
N SER A 409 -7.61 -14.96 2.57
CA SER A 409 -7.02 -16.26 2.97
C SER A 409 -5.73 -16.15 3.78
N THR A 410 -5.52 -15.01 4.46
CA THR A 410 -4.35 -14.80 5.32
C THR A 410 -4.67 -14.93 6.81
N SER A 411 -5.92 -15.27 7.17
CA SER A 411 -6.27 -15.58 8.56
C SER A 411 -5.58 -16.87 9.00
N PHE A 412 -4.95 -16.84 10.17
CA PHE A 412 -4.40 -18.00 10.86
C PHE A 412 -4.38 -17.74 12.37
N ILE A 413 -4.10 -18.78 13.15
CA ILE A 413 -3.93 -18.67 14.59
C ILE A 413 -2.48 -18.98 15.00
N ILE A 414 -2.01 -18.34 16.06
CA ILE A 414 -0.73 -18.64 16.70
C ILE A 414 -1.02 -19.21 18.09
N ASP A 415 -0.58 -20.44 18.38
CA ASP A 415 -0.65 -21.04 19.71
C ASP A 415 0.44 -20.43 20.61
N VAL A 416 0.05 -19.61 21.58
CA VAL A 416 1.00 -18.92 22.47
C VAL A 416 1.46 -19.75 23.67
N SER A 417 0.95 -20.97 23.80
CA SER A 417 1.35 -21.91 24.85
C SER A 417 2.57 -22.76 24.47
N LYS A 418 2.95 -22.79 23.19
CA LYS A 418 4.00 -23.69 22.67
C LYS A 418 4.92 -23.00 21.66
N THR A 419 6.19 -23.37 21.70
CA THR A 419 7.16 -23.04 20.65
C THR A 419 7.14 -24.07 19.54
N GLY A 420 7.40 -23.65 18.30
CA GLY A 420 7.64 -24.59 17.21
C GLY A 420 7.91 -23.90 15.87
N SER A 421 8.43 -24.67 14.93
CA SER A 421 8.75 -24.21 13.57
C SER A 421 7.80 -24.76 12.50
N HIS A 422 6.81 -25.56 12.90
CA HIS A 422 5.88 -26.20 11.99
C HIS A 422 4.61 -25.36 11.82
N SER A 423 3.84 -25.65 10.79
CA SER A 423 2.47 -25.19 10.64
C SER A 423 1.56 -26.40 10.56
N ILE A 424 0.42 -26.31 11.24
CA ILE A 424 -0.67 -27.25 11.06
C ILE A 424 -1.62 -26.54 10.09
N SER A 425 -1.61 -26.97 8.84
CA SER A 425 -2.68 -26.57 7.92
C SER A 425 -4.01 -26.90 8.57
N ALA A 426 -4.99 -25.99 8.45
CA ALA A 426 -6.33 -26.26 8.93
C ALA A 426 -6.74 -27.66 8.44
N PRO A 427 -6.96 -28.65 9.32
CA PRO A 427 -7.66 -29.83 8.89
C PRO A 427 -8.98 -29.29 8.38
N SER A 428 -9.35 -29.58 7.13
CA SER A 428 -10.60 -29.10 6.53
C SER A 428 -11.86 -29.60 7.26
N THR A 429 -11.73 -30.14 8.48
CA THR A 429 -12.66 -31.06 9.11
C THR A 429 -12.79 -30.98 10.64
N THR A 430 -11.86 -30.39 11.40
CA THR A 430 -11.89 -30.47 12.89
C THR A 430 -11.50 -29.22 13.64
N ASP A 431 -11.05 -28.17 12.96
CA ASP A 431 -10.74 -26.91 13.63
C ASP A 431 -12.02 -26.07 13.83
N ALA A 432 -12.26 -25.63 15.06
CA ALA A 432 -13.39 -24.77 15.41
C ALA A 432 -13.34 -23.43 14.65
N TYR A 433 -12.12 -22.97 14.34
CA TYR A 433 -11.89 -21.68 13.69
C TYR A 433 -11.78 -21.80 12.16
N GLY A 434 -11.41 -22.98 11.66
CA GLY A 434 -11.29 -23.28 10.23
C GLY A 434 -10.13 -22.53 9.56
N VAL A 435 -9.06 -22.24 10.32
CA VAL A 435 -7.86 -21.53 9.85
C VAL A 435 -6.59 -22.30 10.24
N GLY A 436 -5.49 -22.06 9.55
CA GLY A 436 -4.23 -22.77 9.87
C GLY A 436 -3.69 -22.37 11.24
N THR A 437 -3.07 -23.31 11.96
CA THR A 437 -2.30 -23.02 13.16
C THR A 437 -0.82 -22.88 12.82
N LYS A 438 -0.20 -21.83 13.32
CA LYS A 438 1.25 -21.62 13.25
C LYS A 438 1.85 -21.64 14.64
N PHE A 439 3.11 -22.01 14.71
CA PHE A 439 3.90 -21.93 15.93
C PHE A 439 5.04 -20.93 15.72
N ALA A 440 5.44 -20.27 16.79
CA ALA A 440 6.52 -19.29 16.77
C ALA A 440 7.47 -19.54 17.95
N HIS A 441 8.71 -19.08 17.82
CA HIS A 441 9.67 -19.09 18.91
C HIS A 441 9.66 -17.77 19.69
N TRP A 442 9.41 -16.66 18.99
CA TRP A 442 9.25 -15.35 19.58
C TRP A 442 8.26 -14.53 18.76
N ILE A 443 7.67 -13.52 19.41
CA ILE A 443 6.80 -12.51 18.79
C ILE A 443 7.14 -11.15 19.39
N GLY A 444 7.03 -10.07 18.64
CA GLY A 444 7.19 -8.73 19.19
C GLY A 444 6.43 -7.69 18.39
N LEU A 445 6.20 -6.54 19.02
CA LEU A 445 5.46 -5.43 18.42
C LEU A 445 6.33 -4.78 17.34
N VAL A 446 5.77 -4.64 16.13
CA VAL A 446 6.45 -3.88 15.07
C VAL A 446 6.52 -2.43 15.51
N SER A 447 7.75 -1.91 15.53
CA SER A 447 8.09 -0.54 15.93
C SER A 447 8.69 0.18 14.73
N ILE A 448 8.04 1.24 14.28
CA ILE A 448 8.63 2.18 13.31
C ILE A 448 9.72 3.03 13.98
N PRO A 449 10.60 3.70 13.23
CA PRO A 449 11.64 4.57 13.80
C PRO A 449 11.11 5.59 14.82
N GLU A 450 9.92 6.15 14.56
CA GLU A 450 9.30 7.15 15.43
C GLU A 450 8.81 6.58 16.75
N ASP A 451 8.43 5.30 16.81
CA ASP A 451 8.14 4.63 18.08
C ASP A 451 9.41 4.52 18.93
N LYS A 452 10.56 4.25 18.30
CA LYS A 452 11.85 4.17 19.00
C LYS A 452 12.21 5.55 19.58
N LEU A 453 12.02 6.61 18.81
CA LEU A 453 12.22 7.99 19.25
C LEU A 453 11.23 8.40 20.36
N ALA A 454 9.95 8.08 20.21
CA ALA A 454 8.93 8.37 21.21
C ALA A 454 9.23 7.69 22.55
N ARG A 455 9.67 6.42 22.51
CA ARG A 455 10.10 5.68 23.69
C ARG A 455 11.34 6.28 24.34
N ALA A 456 12.38 6.58 23.55
CA ALA A 456 13.60 7.22 24.07
C ALA A 456 13.32 8.57 24.76
N ARG A 457 12.40 9.38 24.20
CA ARG A 457 11.95 10.64 24.82
C ARG A 457 11.22 10.41 26.13
N ARG A 458 10.32 9.41 26.18
CA ARG A 458 9.59 9.06 27.40
C ARG A 458 10.54 8.58 28.50
N ASP A 459 11.48 7.70 28.17
CA ASP A 459 12.48 7.19 29.13
C ASP A 459 13.36 8.31 29.67
N LYS A 460 13.74 9.28 28.82
CA LYS A 460 14.50 10.46 29.24
C LYS A 460 13.69 11.32 30.23
N ASN A 461 12.41 11.53 29.97
CA ASN A 461 11.53 12.31 30.84
C ASN A 461 11.26 11.60 32.17
N GLU A 462 11.01 10.29 32.15
CA GLU A 462 10.79 9.49 33.37
C GLU A 462 12.05 9.46 34.26
N ARG A 463 13.25 9.38 33.65
CA ARG A 463 14.52 9.50 34.37
C ARG A 463 14.74 10.89 34.96
N ALA A 464 14.41 11.95 34.23
CA ALA A 464 14.49 13.33 34.73
C ALA A 464 13.55 13.56 35.93
N THR A 465 12.33 13.04 35.86
CA THR A 465 11.32 13.16 36.92
C THR A 465 11.71 12.35 38.17
N SER A 466 12.36 11.19 37.98
CA SER A 466 12.82 10.32 39.08
C SER A 466 14.10 10.84 39.76
N ALA A 467 14.86 11.73 39.12
CA ALA A 467 16.10 12.30 39.64
C ALA A 467 15.89 13.53 40.55
N GLY A 468 14.64 13.89 40.87
CA GLY A 468 14.33 15.00 41.78
C GLY A 468 14.74 16.38 41.27
N GLN A 469 14.98 16.52 39.96
CA GLN A 469 15.10 17.83 39.34
C GLN A 469 13.69 18.43 39.23
N ASP A 470 13.49 19.60 39.83
CA ASP A 470 12.28 20.39 39.64
C ASP A 470 11.96 20.48 38.14
N PRO A 471 10.68 20.41 37.73
CA PRO A 471 10.31 20.51 36.34
C PRO A 471 10.78 21.87 35.84
N ILE A 472 11.91 21.87 35.13
CA ILE A 472 12.34 23.00 34.31
C ILE A 472 11.17 23.18 33.35
N VAL A 473 10.41 24.25 33.57
CA VAL A 473 9.40 24.75 32.65
C VAL A 473 10.04 24.69 31.28
N SER A 474 9.58 23.75 30.46
CA SER A 474 10.14 23.54 29.13
C SER A 474 10.08 24.88 28.41
N PRO A 475 11.19 25.38 27.84
CA PRO A 475 11.05 26.44 26.84
C PRO A 475 10.11 25.86 25.78
N GLU A 476 9.10 26.64 25.43
CA GLU A 476 8.14 26.34 24.38
C GLU A 476 8.88 25.73 23.18
N ILE A 477 8.78 24.41 23.05
CA ILE A 477 9.49 23.65 22.01
C ILE A 477 8.79 24.02 20.72
N GLN A 478 9.39 24.91 19.94
CA GLN A 478 8.98 25.08 18.56
C GLN A 478 9.08 23.71 17.88
N PRO A 479 8.02 23.27 17.17
CA PRO A 479 8.01 21.97 16.51
C PRO A 479 9.22 21.88 15.59
N VAL A 480 10.01 20.82 15.72
CA VAL A 480 11.04 20.47 14.72
C VAL A 480 10.33 20.36 13.38
N PRO A 481 10.68 21.18 12.37
CA PRO A 481 10.11 21.09 11.04
C PRO A 481 10.28 19.68 10.47
N ASP A 482 9.20 19.12 9.94
CA ASP A 482 9.17 17.83 9.27
C ASP A 482 10.17 17.83 8.07
N PRO A 483 11.08 16.85 7.94
CA PRO A 483 12.00 16.71 6.80
C PRO A 483 11.33 16.87 5.42
N LEU A 484 10.10 16.36 5.28
CA LEU A 484 9.34 16.47 4.03
C LEU A 484 8.66 17.83 3.89
N LEU A 485 8.42 18.54 4.99
CA LEU A 485 8.10 19.97 4.96
C LEU A 485 9.33 20.77 4.54
N VAL A 486 10.54 20.43 4.99
CA VAL A 486 11.80 21.06 4.54
C VAL A 486 12.01 20.83 3.05
N ILE A 487 11.83 19.59 2.55
CA ILE A 487 11.92 19.29 1.11
C ILE A 487 10.84 20.05 0.32
N LYS A 488 9.56 20.01 0.71
CA LYS A 488 8.51 20.77 0.02
C LYS A 488 8.71 22.29 0.10
N THR A 489 9.30 22.78 1.18
CA THR A 489 9.69 24.19 1.32
C THR A 489 10.86 24.50 0.42
N LEU A 490 11.81 23.58 0.25
CA LEU A 490 12.91 23.69 -0.69
C LEU A 490 12.41 23.71 -2.14
N GLU A 491 11.55 22.78 -2.55
CA GLU A 491 10.96 22.75 -3.90
C GLU A 491 10.19 24.04 -4.21
N ALA A 492 9.38 24.51 -3.26
CA ALA A 492 8.65 25.78 -3.40
C ALA A 492 9.59 26.99 -3.49
N LEU A 493 10.65 27.01 -2.68
CA LEU A 493 11.64 28.08 -2.65
C LEU A 493 12.50 28.08 -3.93
N VAL A 494 12.91 26.91 -4.41
CA VAL A 494 13.58 26.73 -5.71
C VAL A 494 12.66 27.18 -6.84
N GLY A 495 11.37 26.84 -6.80
CA GLY A 495 10.38 27.32 -7.75
C GLY A 495 10.23 28.85 -7.76
N GLU A 496 10.24 29.49 -6.58
CA GLU A 496 10.19 30.95 -6.45
C GLU A 496 11.47 31.62 -7.00
N MET A 497 12.64 31.13 -6.59
CA MET A 497 13.96 31.62 -7.03
C MET A 497 14.18 31.43 -8.54
N ASN A 498 13.49 30.50 -9.19
CA ASN A 498 13.63 30.24 -10.63
C ASN A 498 12.38 30.61 -11.43
N SER A 499 11.46 31.39 -10.86
CA SER A 499 10.24 31.86 -11.54
C SER A 499 10.52 32.78 -12.74
N SER A 500 11.71 33.38 -12.79
CA SER A 500 12.22 34.20 -13.90
C SER A 500 13.74 34.30 -13.80
N ASP A 501 14.42 34.68 -14.89
CA ASP A 501 15.88 34.89 -14.86
C ASP A 501 16.28 35.91 -13.78
N ASP A 502 15.58 37.03 -13.64
CA ASP A 502 15.88 38.06 -12.63
C ASP A 502 15.67 37.57 -11.18
N ALA A 503 14.89 36.50 -10.98
CA ALA A 503 14.64 35.92 -9.66
C ALA A 503 15.76 34.98 -9.18
N ARG A 504 16.66 34.55 -10.08
CA ARG A 504 17.74 33.58 -9.81
C ARG A 504 18.84 34.18 -8.94
N VAL A 505 18.55 34.37 -7.66
CA VAL A 505 19.41 35.12 -6.74
C VAL A 505 19.57 34.38 -5.42
N PHE A 506 20.80 34.20 -4.96
CA PHE A 506 21.09 33.72 -3.61
C PHE A 506 21.82 34.80 -2.79
N LYS A 507 21.95 34.59 -1.48
CA LYS A 507 22.49 35.56 -0.52
C LYS A 507 23.81 35.05 0.05
N VAL A 508 24.83 35.91 0.04
CA VAL A 508 26.10 35.74 0.78
C VAL A 508 26.07 36.67 1.98
N ALA A 509 26.04 36.11 3.19
CA ALA A 509 25.88 36.90 4.42
C ALA A 509 27.17 37.58 4.86
N GLU A 510 28.31 36.87 4.79
CA GLU A 510 29.60 37.31 5.29
C GLU A 510 30.70 37.07 4.24
N SER A 511 31.76 37.89 4.27
CA SER A 511 32.85 37.77 3.28
C SER A 511 33.78 36.59 3.56
N THR A 512 33.66 36.02 4.74
CA THR A 512 34.32 34.80 5.21
C THR A 512 33.62 33.52 4.76
N ASP A 513 32.44 33.61 4.16
CA ASP A 513 31.74 32.44 3.64
C ASP A 513 32.50 31.81 2.47
N ILE A 514 32.36 30.49 2.33
CA ILE A 514 33.11 29.68 1.37
C ILE A 514 32.14 29.15 0.33
N LEU A 515 32.38 29.47 -0.95
CA LEU A 515 31.66 28.87 -2.07
C LEU A 515 32.38 27.57 -2.46
N MET A 516 31.70 26.45 -2.31
CA MET A 516 32.15 25.11 -2.66
C MET A 516 31.62 24.75 -4.06
N LEU A 517 32.50 24.28 -4.95
CA LEU A 517 32.18 23.92 -6.34
C LEU A 517 32.69 22.52 -6.67
N GLY A 518 31.88 21.76 -7.42
CA GLY A 518 32.21 20.38 -7.78
C GLY A 518 31.02 19.61 -8.33
N ASP A 519 31.24 18.33 -8.58
CA ASP A 519 30.21 17.37 -8.97
C ASP A 519 29.21 17.14 -7.82
N VAL A 520 27.91 17.35 -8.10
CA VAL A 520 26.86 17.20 -7.09
C VAL A 520 26.65 15.74 -6.70
N GLN A 521 26.75 14.82 -7.65
CA GLN A 521 26.58 13.38 -7.44
C GLN A 521 27.67 12.83 -6.52
N LEU A 522 28.93 13.22 -6.74
CA LEU A 522 30.06 12.76 -5.93
C LEU A 522 30.08 13.41 -4.54
N SER A 523 29.52 14.61 -4.40
CA SER A 523 29.50 15.36 -3.14
C SER A 523 28.35 14.97 -2.20
N LYS A 524 27.47 14.04 -2.60
CA LYS A 524 26.35 13.54 -1.78
C LYS A 524 26.83 12.94 -0.46
N ASP A 525 27.90 12.16 -0.50
CA ASP A 525 28.44 11.43 0.66
C ASP A 525 29.52 12.25 1.39
N GLY A 526 29.13 13.37 2.00
CA GLY A 526 29.98 14.14 2.91
C GLY A 526 30.43 15.53 2.44
N LEU A 527 29.78 16.10 1.40
CA LEU A 527 30.01 17.46 0.90
C LEU A 527 31.46 17.71 0.43
N ASP A 528 32.12 16.69 -0.14
CA ASP A 528 33.51 16.75 -0.62
C ASP A 528 33.63 17.43 -2.00
N PHE A 529 33.32 18.72 -2.05
CA PHE A 529 33.46 19.53 -3.26
C PHE A 529 34.95 19.84 -3.55
N GLU A 530 35.38 19.64 -4.80
CA GLU A 530 36.80 19.72 -5.17
C GLU A 530 37.41 21.14 -5.07
N LEU A 531 36.61 22.19 -5.27
CA LEU A 531 37.08 23.57 -5.25
C LEU A 531 36.37 24.39 -4.17
N SER A 532 37.13 25.13 -3.38
CA SER A 532 36.62 26.07 -2.38
C SER A 532 37.11 27.48 -2.67
N ILE A 533 36.19 28.45 -2.78
CA ILE A 533 36.47 29.84 -3.09
C ILE A 533 36.09 30.72 -1.91
N THR A 534 37.03 31.53 -1.44
CA THR A 534 36.84 32.48 -0.33
C THR A 534 36.78 33.93 -0.82
N SER A 535 36.52 34.86 0.11
CA SER A 535 36.54 36.31 -0.16
C SER A 535 35.42 36.75 -1.11
N LEU A 536 34.23 36.17 -0.96
CA LEU A 536 33.04 36.60 -1.69
C LEU A 536 32.56 37.94 -1.16
N LYS A 537 32.14 38.86 -2.03
CA LYS A 537 31.51 40.09 -1.57
C LYS A 537 30.13 39.80 -0.93
N PRO A 538 29.87 40.24 0.32
CA PRO A 538 28.57 40.08 0.95
C PRO A 538 27.48 40.81 0.16
N GLY A 539 26.33 40.17 -0.03
CA GLY A 539 25.30 40.72 -0.89
C GLY A 539 24.42 39.68 -1.54
N ARG A 540 23.63 40.14 -2.50
CA ARG A 540 22.84 39.28 -3.37
C ARG A 540 23.64 38.94 -4.62
N TRP A 541 23.60 37.67 -5.00
CA TRP A 541 24.32 37.13 -6.15
C TRP A 541 23.34 36.55 -7.15
N HIS A 542 23.38 37.07 -8.38
CA HIS A 542 22.61 36.60 -9.51
C HIS A 542 23.27 35.39 -10.15
N VAL A 543 22.47 34.42 -10.59
CA VAL A 543 22.89 33.24 -11.32
C VAL A 543 22.35 33.33 -12.74
N SER A 544 23.24 33.31 -13.72
CA SER A 544 22.89 33.44 -15.14
C SER A 544 23.56 32.38 -16.00
N GLU A 545 22.80 31.85 -16.95
CA GLU A 545 23.31 31.00 -18.03
C GLU A 545 23.82 31.91 -19.15
N VAL A 546 25.12 31.83 -19.46
CA VAL A 546 25.75 32.64 -20.52
C VAL A 546 25.81 31.86 -21.82
N SER A 547 26.09 30.56 -21.73
CA SER A 547 26.08 29.63 -22.85
C SER A 547 25.81 28.21 -22.36
N GLU A 548 25.72 27.27 -23.30
CA GLU A 548 25.55 25.84 -23.04
C GLU A 548 26.60 25.23 -22.09
N THR A 549 27.74 25.88 -21.92
CA THR A 549 28.88 25.41 -21.12
C THR A 549 29.32 26.44 -20.08
N GLU A 550 28.66 27.59 -19.97
CA GLU A 550 29.13 28.71 -19.15
C GLU A 550 28.05 29.23 -18.20
N VAL A 551 28.35 29.18 -16.90
CA VAL A 551 27.51 29.74 -15.82
C VAL A 551 28.23 30.90 -15.17
N LEU A 552 27.51 32.00 -14.95
CA LEU A 552 28.02 33.23 -14.36
C LEU A 552 27.24 33.60 -13.10
N LEU A 553 27.97 33.71 -11.98
CA LEU A 553 27.50 34.19 -10.70
C LEU A 553 27.98 35.63 -10.52
N THR A 554 27.08 36.60 -10.40
CA THR A 554 27.42 38.04 -10.33
C THR A 554 26.83 38.70 -9.11
N TRP A 555 27.65 39.40 -8.32
CA TRP A 555 27.19 40.25 -7.23
C TRP A 555 26.36 41.42 -7.79
N ILE A 556 25.18 41.65 -7.23
CA ILE A 556 24.24 42.68 -7.70
C ILE A 556 24.29 43.90 -6.79
N ASP A 557 23.98 43.70 -5.51
CA ASP A 557 23.73 44.75 -4.52
C ASP A 557 23.97 44.25 -3.08
N PRO A 558 24.27 45.17 -2.13
CA PRO A 558 24.41 44.82 -0.72
C PRO A 558 23.05 44.40 -0.13
N ILE A 559 23.08 43.59 0.94
CA ILE A 559 21.88 43.20 1.67
C ILE A 559 21.31 44.44 2.39
N SER A 560 20.30 45.08 1.82
CA SER A 560 19.52 46.13 2.46
C SER A 560 18.23 45.55 3.04
N GLU A 561 17.96 45.73 4.33
CA GLU A 561 16.72 45.28 4.99
C GLU A 561 15.46 46.05 4.54
N GLN A 562 15.61 47.04 3.66
CA GLN A 562 14.50 47.78 3.08
C GLN A 562 14.71 47.83 1.56
N HIS A 563 13.91 47.08 0.80
CA HIS A 563 13.16 47.54 -0.38
C HIS A 563 12.48 46.38 -1.13
N VAL A 564 11.19 46.56 -1.37
CA VAL A 564 10.35 45.85 -2.35
C VAL A 564 10.59 46.47 -3.73
N HIS A 565 10.79 45.61 -4.73
CA HIS A 565 10.71 45.87 -6.18
C HIS A 565 11.12 47.28 -6.67
N SER A 566 12.42 47.48 -6.90
CA SER A 566 12.92 48.44 -7.90
C SER A 566 13.29 47.69 -9.17
N GLN A 567 12.33 47.57 -10.10
CA GLN A 567 12.63 47.28 -11.50
C GLN A 567 13.32 48.51 -12.11
N GLY A 568 14.47 48.28 -12.74
CA GLY A 568 15.07 49.23 -13.67
C GLY A 568 16.21 50.06 -13.10
N GLU A 569 17.41 49.49 -13.12
CA GLU A 569 18.60 50.05 -13.77
C GLU A 569 19.70 48.99 -13.69
N ARG A 570 20.05 48.37 -14.83
CA ARG A 570 21.26 47.53 -14.93
C ARG A 570 22.43 48.46 -14.58
N HIS A 571 22.95 48.35 -13.36
CA HIS A 571 24.14 49.09 -12.97
C HIS A 571 25.22 48.84 -14.02
N ALA A 572 25.65 49.95 -14.62
CA ALA A 572 26.64 49.99 -15.67
C ALA A 572 27.85 49.12 -15.27
N ALA A 573 28.29 48.29 -16.22
CA ALA A 573 29.44 47.41 -16.11
C ALA A 573 30.58 48.07 -15.31
N VAL A 574 30.87 47.50 -14.15
CA VAL A 574 32.09 47.80 -13.38
C VAL A 574 33.26 47.56 -14.33
N GLN A 575 33.95 48.65 -14.67
CA GLN A 575 35.07 48.68 -15.58
C GLN A 575 36.29 47.98 -14.95
N THR A 576 36.87 47.08 -15.75
CA THR A 576 38.31 46.76 -15.84
C THR A 576 39.02 46.12 -14.64
N ASN A 577 38.56 44.96 -14.18
CA ASN A 577 39.47 43.98 -13.58
C ASN A 577 39.52 42.73 -14.49
N GLU A 578 40.73 42.23 -14.74
CA GLU A 578 40.96 41.00 -15.52
C GLU A 578 40.36 39.80 -14.78
N TRP A 579 39.87 38.81 -15.53
CA TRP A 579 39.47 37.53 -14.96
C TRP A 579 40.72 36.79 -14.49
N GLU A 580 40.75 36.38 -13.22
CA GLU A 580 41.80 35.55 -12.66
C GLU A 580 41.32 34.10 -12.54
N GLU A 581 42.20 33.13 -12.79
CA GLU A 581 41.87 31.72 -12.59
C GLU A 581 41.86 31.42 -11.09
N LEU A 582 40.70 30.98 -10.57
CA LEU A 582 40.51 30.62 -9.17
C LEU A 582 40.79 29.14 -8.92
N GLY A 583 40.57 28.28 -9.93
CA GLY A 583 40.83 26.86 -9.85
C GLY A 583 40.09 26.06 -10.92
N SER A 584 39.99 24.76 -10.70
CA SER A 584 39.26 23.83 -11.58
C SER A 584 38.67 22.67 -10.76
N PHE A 585 37.61 22.07 -11.25
CA PHE A 585 37.03 20.83 -10.71
C PHE A 585 36.57 19.90 -11.85
N SER A 586 36.25 18.65 -11.55
CA SER A 586 35.73 17.67 -12.50
C SER A 586 34.28 17.26 -12.24
N VAL A 587 33.58 16.83 -13.29
CA VAL A 587 32.20 16.33 -13.27
C VAL A 587 32.13 15.00 -14.03
N ASP A 588 31.49 13.99 -13.44
CA ASP A 588 31.29 12.63 -13.97
C ASP A 588 29.79 12.24 -14.02
N GLY A 589 28.90 13.09 -13.47
CA GLY A 589 27.45 12.87 -13.43
C GLY A 589 26.61 13.88 -14.22
N GLY A 590 27.22 14.71 -15.07
CA GLY A 590 26.54 15.77 -15.83
C GLY A 590 25.89 16.90 -15.02
N VAL A 591 26.08 16.94 -13.69
CA VAL A 591 25.54 17.99 -12.81
C VAL A 591 26.60 18.52 -11.87
N ALA A 592 26.82 19.83 -11.94
CA ALA A 592 27.72 20.57 -11.08
C ALA A 592 26.95 21.50 -10.13
N GLY A 593 27.56 21.81 -8.99
CA GLY A 593 26.99 22.66 -7.96
C GLY A 593 27.95 23.75 -7.54
N ALA A 594 27.40 24.88 -7.10
CA ALA A 594 28.13 25.95 -6.43
C ALA A 594 27.33 26.36 -5.19
N PHE A 595 27.78 25.95 -4.00
CA PHE A 595 27.03 26.14 -2.74
C PHE A 595 27.87 26.83 -1.69
N LEU A 596 27.26 27.72 -0.91
CA LEU A 596 27.89 28.27 0.28
C LEU A 596 27.96 27.20 1.37
N ALA A 597 29.10 27.08 2.05
CA ALA A 597 29.27 26.18 3.18
C ALA A 597 28.20 26.43 4.26
N SER A 598 27.90 27.70 4.53
CA SER A 598 26.86 28.13 5.47
C SER A 598 25.45 27.64 5.12
N ALA A 599 25.19 27.24 3.87
CA ALA A 599 23.90 26.67 3.48
C ALA A 599 23.66 25.30 4.10
N PHE A 600 24.72 24.55 4.41
CA PHE A 600 24.68 23.20 5.00
C PHE A 600 24.99 23.17 6.51
N GLU A 601 25.38 24.29 7.11
CA GLU A 601 25.62 24.40 8.56
C GLU A 601 24.31 24.46 9.36
N ASP A 602 24.37 24.18 10.66
CA ASP A 602 23.20 24.22 11.56
C ASP A 602 22.37 25.50 11.40
N GLY A 603 21.14 25.37 10.91
CA GLY A 603 20.23 26.50 10.64
C GLY A 603 20.31 27.09 9.22
N GLY A 604 21.20 26.57 8.38
CA GLY A 604 21.27 26.83 6.95
C GLY A 604 20.07 26.26 6.19
N ALA A 605 19.77 26.83 5.02
CA ALA A 605 18.57 26.48 4.25
C ALA A 605 18.64 25.09 3.59
N LEU A 606 19.84 24.53 3.42
CA LEU A 606 20.09 23.18 2.93
C LEU A 606 20.54 22.23 4.05
N HIS A 607 20.59 22.72 5.29
CA HIS A 607 20.83 21.91 6.46
C HIS A 607 19.54 21.21 6.88
N GLY A 608 19.59 19.89 7.00
CA GLY A 608 18.44 19.08 7.40
C GLY A 608 17.88 19.51 8.75
N VAL A 609 16.73 20.20 8.75
CA VAL A 609 16.12 20.64 10.01
C VAL A 609 15.60 19.40 10.76
N GLY A 610 16.40 18.92 11.71
CA GLY A 610 16.12 17.67 12.44
C GLY A 610 17.32 16.77 12.67
N GLY A 611 18.52 17.13 12.19
CA GLY A 611 19.76 16.39 12.45
C GLY A 611 19.91 15.05 11.71
N ASP A 612 18.90 14.64 10.93
CA ASP A 612 18.87 13.33 10.23
C ASP A 612 18.46 13.43 8.74
N VAL A 613 18.22 14.62 8.17
CA VAL A 613 18.06 14.71 6.70
C VAL A 613 19.44 14.80 6.08
N ASP A 614 19.87 13.67 5.54
CA ASP A 614 21.15 13.53 4.87
C ASP A 614 21.28 14.57 3.75
N SER A 615 22.38 15.34 3.75
CA SER A 615 22.70 16.28 2.69
C SER A 615 22.70 15.60 1.31
N ALA A 616 22.96 14.28 1.27
CA ALA A 616 22.78 13.45 0.07
C ALA A 616 21.36 13.55 -0.52
N VAL A 617 20.32 13.48 0.31
CA VAL A 617 18.90 13.53 -0.13
C VAL A 617 18.54 14.92 -0.66
N MET A 618 19.05 15.98 -0.03
CA MET A 618 18.84 17.35 -0.49
C MET A 618 19.51 17.58 -1.84
N LEU A 619 20.76 17.15 -1.98
CA LEU A 619 21.49 17.24 -3.25
C LEU A 619 20.83 16.40 -4.36
N GLU A 620 20.35 15.19 -4.05
CA GLU A 620 19.56 14.37 -4.98
C GLU A 620 18.30 15.11 -5.45
N THR A 621 17.55 15.69 -4.51
CA THR A 621 16.31 16.42 -4.84
C THR A 621 16.59 17.62 -5.76
N LEU A 622 17.68 18.35 -5.52
CA LEU A 622 18.09 19.47 -6.36
C LEU A 622 18.54 19.01 -7.76
N MET A 623 19.20 17.85 -7.86
CA MET A 623 19.55 17.24 -9.15
C MET A 623 18.30 16.84 -9.93
N ASP A 624 17.36 16.13 -9.30
CA ASP A 624 16.10 15.73 -9.92
C ASP A 624 15.33 16.96 -10.42
N HIS A 625 15.26 18.03 -9.62
CA HIS A 625 14.62 19.28 -10.01
C HIS A 625 15.26 19.93 -11.23
N LEU A 626 16.59 19.92 -11.30
CA LEU A 626 17.32 20.44 -12.45
C LEU A 626 17.02 19.62 -13.72
N LEU A 627 17.07 18.30 -13.61
CA LEU A 627 16.84 17.36 -14.72
C LEU A 627 15.40 17.39 -15.22
N ASP A 628 14.42 17.63 -14.34
CA ASP A 628 13.01 17.76 -14.70
C ASP A 628 12.65 19.18 -15.21
N SER A 629 13.54 20.16 -15.03
CA SER A 629 13.32 21.52 -15.51
C SER A 629 13.79 21.72 -16.95
N ASP A 630 13.14 22.63 -17.68
CA ASP A 630 13.61 23.07 -19.00
C ASP A 630 14.87 23.97 -18.92
N SER A 631 15.44 24.20 -17.74
CA SER A 631 16.57 25.09 -17.52
C SER A 631 17.86 24.33 -17.23
N ARG A 632 19.00 24.84 -17.71
CA ARG A 632 20.32 24.27 -17.40
C ARG A 632 20.91 24.78 -16.09
N VAL A 633 20.27 25.77 -15.46
CA VAL A 633 20.74 26.32 -14.19
C VAL A 633 19.56 26.64 -13.28
N LEU A 634 19.66 26.18 -12.03
CA LEU A 634 18.73 26.54 -10.97
C LEU A 634 19.47 27.28 -9.87
N ALA A 635 18.97 28.46 -9.52
CA ALA A 635 19.33 29.11 -8.27
C ALA A 635 18.69 28.34 -7.11
N VAL A 636 19.45 28.08 -6.06
CA VAL A 636 18.99 27.36 -4.88
C VAL A 636 19.40 28.14 -3.63
N PRO A 637 18.79 27.89 -2.46
CA PRO A 637 19.15 28.58 -1.24
C PRO A 637 20.65 28.42 -0.95
N GLY A 638 21.36 29.55 -0.94
CA GLY A 638 22.81 29.58 -0.72
C GLY A 638 23.67 29.13 -1.92
N GLY A 639 23.13 29.03 -3.14
CA GLY A 639 23.95 28.64 -4.28
C GLY A 639 23.23 28.46 -5.62
N ALA A 640 23.78 27.59 -6.45
CA ALA A 640 23.21 27.15 -7.72
C ALA A 640 23.57 25.69 -8.03
N VAL A 641 22.70 25.02 -8.78
CA VAL A 641 23.00 23.75 -9.48
C VAL A 641 22.86 23.96 -10.97
N PHE A 642 23.72 23.33 -11.76
CA PHE A 642 23.71 23.49 -13.21
C PHE A 642 24.14 22.21 -13.94
N SER A 643 23.53 21.98 -15.10
CA SER A 643 23.81 20.82 -15.94
C SER A 643 24.95 21.15 -16.90
N GLY A 644 25.79 20.14 -17.15
CA GLY A 644 26.99 20.27 -17.95
C GLY A 644 27.44 18.94 -18.54
N ASP A 645 28.46 18.98 -19.38
CA ASP A 645 29.11 17.80 -19.92
C ASP A 645 30.10 17.21 -18.90
N ASP A 646 30.30 15.89 -18.92
CA ASP A 646 31.34 15.26 -18.13
C ASP A 646 32.72 15.77 -18.55
N GLY A 647 33.56 16.15 -17.59
CA GLY A 647 34.88 16.72 -17.87
C GLY A 647 35.39 17.68 -16.81
N GLY A 648 36.48 18.38 -17.17
CA GLY A 648 37.12 19.36 -16.30
C GLY A 648 36.60 20.77 -16.58
N TYR A 649 36.18 21.45 -15.52
CA TYR A 649 35.69 22.82 -15.52
C TYR A 649 36.73 23.78 -14.98
N ARG A 650 36.88 24.94 -15.62
CA ARG A 650 37.72 26.04 -15.15
C ARG A 650 36.86 27.09 -14.48
N VAL A 651 37.30 27.57 -13.33
CA VAL A 651 36.63 28.63 -12.57
C VAL A 651 37.47 29.90 -12.59
N GLU A 652 36.88 30.99 -13.05
CA GLU A 652 37.50 32.30 -13.12
C GLU A 652 36.74 33.31 -12.25
N GLY A 653 37.47 34.21 -11.61
CA GLY A 653 36.93 35.22 -10.71
C GLY A 653 37.25 36.63 -11.18
N ARG A 654 36.43 37.59 -10.76
CA ARG A 654 36.72 39.01 -10.89
C ARG A 654 36.56 39.69 -9.54
N ARG A 655 37.60 40.37 -9.08
CA ARG A 655 37.59 41.13 -7.82
C ARG A 655 37.01 42.52 -8.00
N ASP A 656 36.55 43.11 -6.89
CA ASP A 656 36.10 44.48 -6.83
C ASP A 656 37.24 45.48 -7.13
N ALA A 657 36.91 46.58 -7.79
CA ALA A 657 37.84 47.64 -8.17
C ALA A 657 38.18 48.57 -6.99
N ASP A 658 37.41 48.52 -5.90
CA ASP A 658 37.59 49.36 -4.71
C ASP A 658 38.77 48.95 -3.82
N GLY A 659 39.46 47.85 -4.16
CA GLY A 659 40.63 47.35 -3.43
C GLY A 659 40.28 46.55 -2.17
N SER A 660 39.01 46.24 -1.92
CA SER A 660 38.58 45.29 -0.88
C SER A 660 39.17 43.90 -1.05
N GLY A 661 39.52 43.55 -2.29
CA GLY A 661 39.97 42.21 -2.66
C GLY A 661 38.85 41.19 -2.70
N GLU A 662 37.58 41.59 -2.57
CA GLU A 662 36.44 40.67 -2.61
C GLU A 662 36.04 40.34 -4.04
N LEU A 663 35.52 39.12 -4.28
CA LEU A 663 35.01 38.68 -5.57
C LEU A 663 33.61 39.26 -5.81
N VAL A 664 33.39 39.79 -7.01
CA VAL A 664 32.10 40.34 -7.48
C VAL A 664 31.53 39.60 -8.68
N ALA A 665 32.31 38.71 -9.30
CA ALA A 665 31.81 37.78 -10.30
C ALA A 665 32.63 36.49 -10.31
N ILE A 666 31.96 35.37 -10.57
CA ILE A 666 32.56 34.03 -10.73
C ILE A 666 31.97 33.41 -11.98
N LYS A 667 32.83 32.85 -12.82
CA LYS A 667 32.47 32.22 -14.09
C LYS A 667 32.99 30.79 -14.10
N VAL A 668 32.12 29.84 -14.40
CA VAL A 668 32.41 28.40 -14.51
C VAL A 668 32.25 28.00 -15.98
N ARG A 669 33.27 27.37 -16.57
CA ARG A 669 33.31 27.02 -18.01
C ARG A 669 34.03 25.71 -18.31
#